data_AF-A0A7L3MCG4-F1
#
_entry.id   AF-A0A7L3MCG4-F1
#
_cell.length_a   1.000
_cell.length_b   1.000
_cell.length_c   1.000
_cell.angle_alpha   90.00
_cell.angle_beta   90.00
_cell.angle_gamma   90.00
#
_symmetry.space_group_name_H-M   'P 1'
#
loop_
_entity.id
_entity.type
_entity.pdbx_description
1 polymer ?
#
loop_
_entity_poly.entity_id
_entity_poly.type
_entity_poly.pdbx_seq_one_letter_code
_entity_poly.pdbx_strand_id
1 'polypeptide(L)'
;MLVFHLSVMIKLFFQLDASICPEKCDCPSKNGIYCSGPHIKDLELLNLPCNMTEIHITNANISNLQDVFARMVDLQHLILSSNNIALVSPTAFKGLGRLKVLKLLDNKLVELSPEAFDDMVQLQQLILESNRLNSVEENLFDKLASLQELYLNKNQLTALPSGVMKKLAKLRVLNLSRNYLAALPRNIFSALARLERLMLYINRLSSIESGMFDSLKELQELFLHSNIIHSIAPDAFHCLRKLRTLTLSRNRLQALPSGLFLHLHDLSKLTLYKNPLKSLPEVLFGEMRHLGSLWLYHTKLSTIPDFVFSNLTNLELLVLSFNPELMVLPRNVFSGLNELRGLSLHTNNISSLPEGIFLSLQKLQNISLFDTRLEVLPRNLFHNLKHLQKVYLNSTNLQSLPADFFTALPELEEVVLDDNPWKCDCQILGFQEWLRKSTTIVKNVPSLTCHSPVALQNISLVSLSIDDPECLPATAMTYQTFSSTYAQTLTSPVTGHFTSSQEKTAVAVSNMEIISTPMSVPPATLGFTYSHAEEVGQPGLHFSDVPVQTSPSIIARTSSVRGTDLTTLVWWDEFPAHSSAKPYFKTRVTYCQLFLCVHSLILTLQTVVIVLSLYVMGNTRQLLHSRNIPAQPVVLIRILRR
;
A
#
# COMPACT_ATOMS: atom_id res chain seq x y z
N MET A 1 46.56 -38.80 49.71
CA MET A 1 46.69 -39.13 48.27
C MET A 1 45.34 -39.29 47.58
N LEU A 2 44.52 -40.31 47.88
CA LEU A 2 43.24 -40.54 47.16
C LEU A 2 42.30 -39.33 47.13
N VAL A 3 42.08 -38.67 48.27
CA VAL A 3 41.26 -37.44 48.37
C VAL A 3 41.84 -36.26 47.57
N PHE A 4 43.16 -36.21 47.42
CA PHE A 4 43.84 -35.16 46.63
C PHE A 4 43.68 -35.42 45.14
N HIS A 5 43.81 -36.68 44.68
CA HIS A 5 43.48 -37.06 43.31
C HIS A 5 42.00 -36.90 42.99
N LEU A 6 41.10 -37.20 43.93
CA LEU A 6 39.67 -36.95 43.75
C LEU A 6 39.37 -35.45 43.70
N SER A 7 39.98 -34.62 44.55
CA SER A 7 39.86 -33.16 44.52
C SER A 7 40.46 -32.55 43.24
N VAL A 8 41.55 -33.10 42.73
CA VAL A 8 42.18 -32.67 41.46
C VAL A 8 41.39 -33.14 40.25
N MET A 9 40.85 -34.36 40.24
CA MET A 9 39.91 -34.82 39.21
C MET A 9 38.64 -33.99 39.23
N ILE A 10 38.04 -33.73 40.39
CA ILE A 10 36.86 -32.87 40.56
C ILE A 10 37.18 -31.44 40.11
N LYS A 11 38.34 -30.87 40.46
CA LYS A 11 38.77 -29.56 39.95
C LYS A 11 39.02 -29.55 38.45
N LEU A 12 39.57 -30.62 37.85
CA LEU A 12 39.72 -30.74 36.40
C LEU A 12 38.36 -30.89 35.69
N PHE A 13 37.43 -31.64 36.29
CA PHE A 13 36.05 -31.77 35.82
C PHE A 13 35.29 -30.43 35.87
N PHE A 14 35.48 -29.64 36.93
CA PHE A 14 34.94 -28.28 37.07
C PHE A 14 35.80 -27.17 36.42
N GLN A 15 36.99 -27.49 35.88
CA GLN A 15 37.78 -26.57 35.04
C GLN A 15 37.47 -26.72 33.55
N LEU A 16 36.68 -27.73 33.15
CA LEU A 16 36.09 -27.86 31.81
C LEU A 16 34.88 -26.93 31.60
N ASP A 17 34.43 -26.19 32.62
CA ASP A 17 33.35 -25.18 32.54
C ASP A 17 33.75 -23.87 31.82
N ALA A 18 34.96 -23.81 31.27
CA ALA A 18 35.31 -22.90 30.19
C ALA A 18 34.80 -23.51 28.87
N SER A 19 33.56 -23.16 28.49
CA SER A 19 33.01 -23.45 27.17
C SER A 19 33.90 -22.85 26.08
N ILE A 20 34.77 -23.67 25.50
CA ILE A 20 35.67 -23.26 24.43
C ILE A 20 34.80 -22.85 23.24
N CYS A 21 34.94 -21.60 22.80
CA CYS A 21 34.23 -21.12 21.63
C CYS A 21 34.76 -21.88 20.39
N PRO A 22 33.88 -22.44 19.52
CA PRO A 22 34.33 -23.12 18.32
C PRO A 22 35.15 -22.16 17.42
N GLU A 23 36.24 -22.64 16.80
CA GLU A 23 37.21 -21.82 16.04
C GLU A 23 36.63 -21.03 14.85
N LYS A 24 35.35 -21.22 14.52
CA LYS A 24 34.62 -20.65 13.38
C LYS A 24 33.37 -19.87 13.81
N CYS A 25 33.25 -19.57 15.10
CA CYS A 25 32.11 -18.89 15.70
C CYS A 25 32.59 -17.80 16.66
N ASP A 26 31.78 -16.77 16.83
CA ASP A 26 31.92 -15.77 17.87
C ASP A 26 31.05 -16.16 19.08
N CYS A 27 31.57 -16.03 20.30
CA CYS A 27 30.83 -16.31 21.53
C CYS A 27 30.75 -15.05 22.40
N PRO A 28 29.79 -14.13 22.14
CA PRO A 28 29.70 -12.84 22.82
C PRO A 28 29.23 -12.94 24.29
N SER A 29 28.71 -14.08 24.70
CA SER A 29 28.37 -14.39 26.09
C SER A 29 28.73 -15.84 26.43
N LYS A 30 28.79 -16.18 27.72
CA LYS A 30 29.18 -17.53 28.17
C LYS A 30 28.27 -18.64 27.60
N ASN A 31 27.01 -18.33 27.31
CA ASN A 31 25.99 -19.30 26.90
C ASN A 31 25.40 -18.99 25.51
N GLY A 32 26.11 -18.18 24.69
CA GLY A 32 25.64 -17.73 23.37
C GLY A 32 26.69 -17.93 22.28
N ILE A 33 26.32 -18.60 21.19
CA ILE A 33 27.21 -18.92 20.05
C ILE A 33 26.65 -18.34 18.75
N TYR A 34 27.51 -17.69 17.97
CA TYR A 34 27.19 -17.02 16.72
C TYR A 34 28.15 -17.50 15.63
N CYS A 35 27.70 -18.38 14.76
CA CYS A 35 28.49 -18.92 13.65
C CYS A 35 27.99 -18.34 12.31
N SER A 36 28.90 -17.94 11.42
CA SER A 36 28.49 -17.38 10.12
C SER A 36 29.46 -17.70 8.99
N GLY A 37 28.90 -18.00 7.81
CA GLY A 37 29.64 -18.06 6.55
C GLY A 37 29.61 -19.42 5.84
N PRO A 38 29.89 -19.42 4.52
CA PRO A 38 29.63 -20.56 3.62
C PRO A 38 30.57 -21.76 3.81
N HIS A 39 31.57 -21.62 4.69
CA HIS A 39 32.51 -22.68 5.06
C HIS A 39 31.89 -23.67 6.06
N ILE A 40 30.82 -23.28 6.76
CA ILE A 40 30.02 -24.15 7.62
C ILE A 40 29.08 -24.94 6.69
N LYS A 41 29.28 -26.25 6.62
CA LYS A 41 28.46 -27.20 5.82
C LYS A 41 27.84 -28.29 6.68
N ASP A 42 28.60 -28.71 7.68
CA ASP A 42 28.27 -29.74 8.64
C ASP A 42 28.28 -29.09 10.03
N LEU A 43 27.24 -29.39 10.82
CA LEU A 43 27.05 -28.87 12.17
C LEU A 43 27.76 -29.72 13.22
N GLU A 44 27.99 -31.01 12.96
CA GLU A 44 28.69 -31.90 13.90
C GLU A 44 30.14 -31.45 14.09
N LEU A 45 30.79 -31.00 13.01
CA LEU A 45 32.16 -30.46 13.01
C LEU A 45 32.33 -29.16 13.82
N LEU A 46 31.26 -28.51 14.26
CA LEU A 46 31.34 -27.33 15.15
C LEU A 46 31.52 -27.71 16.63
N ASN A 47 31.30 -28.97 17.02
CA ASN A 47 31.41 -29.44 18.41
C ASN A 47 30.68 -28.53 19.43
N LEU A 48 29.42 -28.19 19.13
CA LEU A 48 28.64 -27.23 19.91
C LEU A 48 28.40 -27.72 21.35
N PRO A 49 28.75 -26.93 22.39
CA PRO A 49 28.49 -27.30 23.79
C PRO A 49 26.99 -27.40 24.11
N CYS A 50 26.60 -28.44 24.86
CA CYS A 50 25.19 -28.74 25.15
C CYS A 50 24.51 -27.82 26.18
N ASN A 51 25.28 -26.97 26.89
CA ASN A 51 24.82 -26.06 27.95
C ASN A 51 24.48 -24.64 27.45
N MET A 52 24.37 -24.46 26.13
CA MET A 52 24.12 -23.18 25.49
C MET A 52 22.64 -22.80 25.57
N THR A 53 22.38 -21.50 25.79
CA THR A 53 21.02 -20.92 25.83
C THR A 53 20.63 -20.25 24.51
N GLU A 54 21.61 -19.84 23.72
CA GLU A 54 21.41 -19.14 22.44
C GLU A 54 22.40 -19.66 21.38
N ILE A 55 21.91 -20.14 20.24
CA ILE A 55 22.73 -20.60 19.12
C ILE A 55 22.20 -19.98 17.83
N HIS A 56 23.04 -19.16 17.19
CA HIS A 56 22.76 -18.50 15.92
C HIS A 56 23.74 -19.00 14.86
N ILE A 57 23.24 -19.58 13.78
CA ILE A 57 24.02 -20.08 12.65
C ILE A 57 23.40 -19.55 11.36
N THR A 58 24.10 -18.65 10.68
CA THR A 58 23.55 -17.89 9.55
C THR A 58 24.49 -17.83 8.35
N ASN A 59 23.95 -17.64 7.15
CA ASN A 59 24.75 -17.51 5.91
C ASN A 59 25.69 -18.72 5.68
N ALA A 60 25.28 -19.90 6.16
CA ALA A 60 26.00 -21.15 6.08
C ALA A 60 25.44 -22.06 4.98
N ASN A 61 26.21 -23.06 4.58
CA ASN A 61 25.87 -23.97 3.49
C ASN A 61 25.42 -25.34 4.03
N ILE A 62 24.58 -25.31 5.07
CA ILE A 62 23.98 -26.49 5.71
C ILE A 62 22.76 -26.91 4.90
N SER A 63 22.73 -28.17 4.44
CA SER A 63 21.63 -28.69 3.60
C SER A 63 20.61 -29.53 4.38
N ASN A 64 21.03 -30.21 5.44
CA ASN A 64 20.20 -31.11 6.24
C ASN A 64 20.43 -30.80 7.72
N LEU A 65 19.36 -30.88 8.52
CA LEU A 65 19.45 -30.72 9.97
C LEU A 65 19.21 -32.06 10.67
N GLN A 66 20.27 -32.63 11.25
CA GLN A 66 20.25 -33.84 12.06
C GLN A 66 20.00 -33.51 13.55
N ASP A 67 20.28 -34.46 14.45
CA ASP A 67 20.04 -34.37 15.89
C ASP A 67 21.12 -33.62 16.70
N VAL A 68 21.92 -32.76 16.05
CA VAL A 68 22.99 -31.96 16.68
C VAL A 68 22.47 -31.07 17.83
N PHE A 69 21.22 -30.62 17.78
CA PHE A 69 20.59 -29.84 18.86
C PHE A 69 19.77 -30.69 19.84
N ALA A 70 19.67 -32.01 19.62
CA ALA A 70 18.85 -32.86 20.48
C ALA A 70 19.39 -32.87 21.91
N ARG A 71 18.47 -32.81 22.87
CA ARG A 71 18.74 -32.79 24.32
C ARG A 71 19.55 -31.59 24.82
N MET A 72 19.68 -30.50 24.05
CA MET A 72 20.15 -29.21 24.56
C MET A 72 19.06 -28.55 25.42
N VAL A 73 18.82 -29.11 26.62
CA VAL A 73 17.66 -28.80 27.47
C VAL A 73 17.58 -27.36 27.96
N ASP A 74 18.69 -26.62 27.95
CA ASP A 74 18.78 -25.21 28.33
C ASP A 74 18.65 -24.23 27.16
N LEU A 75 18.61 -24.72 25.92
CA LEU A 75 18.51 -23.90 24.73
C LEU A 75 17.15 -23.18 24.69
N GLN A 76 17.21 -21.85 24.57
CA GLN A 76 16.04 -20.97 24.52
C GLN A 76 15.87 -20.33 23.14
N HIS A 77 16.97 -19.96 22.48
CA HIS A 77 16.98 -19.30 21.19
C HIS A 77 17.79 -20.11 20.17
N LEU A 78 17.16 -20.53 19.08
CA LEU A 78 17.81 -21.22 17.96
C LEU A 78 17.50 -20.49 16.64
N ILE A 79 18.52 -19.90 16.04
CA ILE A 79 18.42 -19.18 14.76
C ILE A 79 19.28 -19.89 13.72
N LEU A 80 18.64 -20.44 12.70
CA LEU A 80 19.23 -21.20 11.59
C LEU A 80 18.86 -20.54 10.25
N SER A 81 19.08 -19.23 10.14
CA SER A 81 18.52 -18.38 9.08
C SER A 81 19.47 -18.12 7.91
N SER A 82 18.94 -17.96 6.69
CA SER A 82 19.74 -17.77 5.47
C SER A 82 20.75 -18.89 5.24
N ASN A 83 20.26 -20.14 5.31
CA ASN A 83 21.04 -21.35 5.06
C ASN A 83 20.43 -22.14 3.87
N ASN A 84 20.87 -23.37 3.64
CA ASN A 84 20.39 -24.20 2.53
C ASN A 84 19.50 -25.38 2.99
N ILE A 85 18.97 -25.33 4.22
CA ILE A 85 18.32 -26.47 4.88
C ILE A 85 17.06 -26.86 4.10
N ALA A 86 17.04 -28.08 3.56
CA ALA A 86 15.94 -28.66 2.81
C ALA A 86 15.18 -29.72 3.62
N LEU A 87 15.89 -30.45 4.49
CA LEU A 87 15.35 -31.52 5.33
C LEU A 87 15.69 -31.29 6.80
N VAL A 88 14.73 -31.60 7.68
CA VAL A 88 14.87 -31.60 9.14
C VAL A 88 14.53 -32.99 9.64
N SER A 89 15.46 -33.63 10.33
CA SER A 89 15.24 -34.93 10.97
C SER A 89 14.13 -34.80 12.04
N PRO A 90 13.22 -35.79 12.20
CA PRO A 90 12.23 -35.79 13.27
C PRO A 90 12.84 -35.68 14.68
N THR A 91 14.10 -36.08 14.86
CA THR A 91 14.83 -35.97 16.13
C THR A 91 15.61 -34.66 16.32
N ALA A 92 15.67 -33.78 15.30
CA ALA A 92 16.49 -32.57 15.31
C ALA A 92 16.26 -31.64 16.50
N PHE A 93 15.01 -31.53 16.95
CA PHE A 93 14.58 -30.65 18.04
C PHE A 93 14.15 -31.41 19.30
N LYS A 94 14.48 -32.70 19.40
CA LYS A 94 14.04 -33.58 20.50
C LYS A 94 14.64 -33.13 21.83
N GLY A 95 13.81 -32.95 22.85
CA GLY A 95 14.19 -32.50 24.18
C GLY A 95 14.36 -30.98 24.34
N LEU A 96 14.06 -30.16 23.33
CA LEU A 96 14.16 -28.69 23.38
C LEU A 96 13.01 -28.00 24.15
N GLY A 97 12.66 -28.53 25.33
CA GLY A 97 11.50 -28.11 26.12
C GLY A 97 11.54 -26.68 26.69
N ARG A 98 12.72 -26.02 26.67
CA ARG A 98 12.90 -24.61 27.07
C ARG A 98 12.97 -23.65 25.88
N LEU A 99 12.87 -24.13 24.63
CA LEU A 99 12.99 -23.28 23.46
C LEU A 99 11.83 -22.30 23.38
N LYS A 100 12.15 -21.01 23.22
CA LYS A 100 11.21 -19.88 23.10
C LYS A 100 11.18 -19.32 21.69
N VAL A 101 12.31 -19.39 20.97
CA VAL A 101 12.48 -18.81 19.63
C VAL A 101 13.14 -19.82 18.71
N LEU A 102 12.45 -20.18 17.62
CA LEU A 102 13.00 -20.97 16.52
C LEU A 102 12.85 -20.19 15.21
N LYS A 103 13.97 -19.94 14.53
CA LYS A 103 14.01 -19.23 13.24
C LYS A 103 14.72 -20.05 12.17
N LEU A 104 13.97 -20.51 11.20
CA LEU A 104 14.41 -21.28 10.02
C LEU A 104 14.16 -20.47 8.73
N LEU A 105 14.12 -19.14 8.82
CA LEU A 105 13.78 -18.27 7.69
C LEU A 105 14.87 -18.29 6.61
N ASP A 106 14.47 -18.08 5.35
CA ASP A 106 15.37 -18.06 4.19
C ASP A 106 16.17 -19.38 4.08
N ASN A 107 15.44 -20.46 3.83
CA ASN A 107 15.94 -21.82 3.68
C ASN A 107 15.23 -22.52 2.50
N LYS A 108 15.34 -23.84 2.40
CA LYS A 108 14.79 -24.64 1.29
C LYS A 108 13.79 -25.71 1.75
N LEU A 109 13.24 -25.57 2.96
CA LEU A 109 12.31 -26.55 3.55
C LEU A 109 11.09 -26.73 2.64
N VAL A 110 10.83 -27.98 2.23
CA VAL A 110 9.69 -28.35 1.37
C VAL A 110 8.52 -28.92 2.19
N GLU A 111 8.87 -29.64 3.25
CA GLU A 111 7.94 -30.30 4.18
C GLU A 111 8.54 -30.31 5.59
N LEU A 112 7.72 -30.65 6.58
CA LEU A 112 8.11 -30.82 7.98
C LEU A 112 7.41 -32.06 8.54
N SER A 113 8.12 -32.87 9.31
CA SER A 113 7.51 -34.01 10.01
C SER A 113 6.43 -33.54 10.99
N PRO A 114 5.28 -34.23 11.14
CA PRO A 114 4.22 -33.85 12.08
C PRO A 114 4.70 -33.66 13.52
N GLU A 115 5.68 -34.44 13.94
CA GLU A 115 6.24 -34.48 15.30
C GLU A 115 7.43 -33.53 15.49
N ALA A 116 7.87 -32.81 14.45
CA ALA A 116 9.10 -32.01 14.46
C ALA A 116 9.15 -30.97 15.60
N PHE A 117 7.99 -30.55 16.10
CA PHE A 117 7.86 -29.48 17.10
C PHE A 117 7.29 -29.95 18.45
N ASP A 118 7.10 -31.25 18.66
CA ASP A 118 6.28 -31.79 19.76
C ASP A 118 6.79 -31.45 21.18
N ASP A 119 8.11 -31.45 21.37
CA ASP A 119 8.72 -31.16 22.68
C ASP A 119 8.75 -29.66 23.03
N MET A 120 8.53 -28.76 22.06
CA MET A 120 8.76 -27.31 22.21
C MET A 120 7.56 -26.56 22.82
N VAL A 121 7.04 -27.06 23.94
CA VAL A 121 5.83 -26.54 24.62
C VAL A 121 5.95 -25.10 25.13
N GLN A 122 7.18 -24.57 25.26
CA GLN A 122 7.47 -23.18 25.65
C GLN A 122 7.68 -22.22 24.47
N LEU A 123 7.61 -22.70 23.23
CA LEU A 123 7.91 -21.90 22.03
C LEU A 123 6.93 -20.72 21.92
N GLN A 124 7.48 -19.53 21.71
CA GLN A 124 6.74 -18.26 21.63
C GLN A 124 6.78 -17.70 20.21
N GLN A 125 7.89 -17.87 19.49
CA GLN A 125 8.09 -17.40 18.12
C GLN A 125 8.61 -18.53 17.24
N LEU A 126 7.87 -18.83 16.16
CA LEU A 126 8.26 -19.76 15.10
C LEU A 126 8.28 -19.02 13.76
N ILE A 127 9.47 -18.90 13.15
CA ILE A 127 9.64 -18.26 11.85
C ILE A 127 10.12 -19.27 10.81
N LEU A 128 9.23 -19.57 9.85
CA LEU A 128 9.43 -20.42 8.68
C LEU A 128 9.34 -19.60 7.37
N GLU A 129 9.45 -18.28 7.45
CA GLU A 129 9.37 -17.35 6.32
C GLU A 129 10.40 -17.67 5.21
N SER A 130 10.03 -17.48 3.94
CA SER A 130 10.95 -17.66 2.79
C SER A 130 11.52 -19.08 2.71
N ASN A 131 10.62 -20.07 2.73
CA ASN A 131 10.92 -21.47 2.48
C ASN A 131 10.14 -21.95 1.24
N ARG A 132 9.99 -23.26 1.08
CA ARG A 132 9.30 -23.90 -0.06
C ARG A 132 8.14 -24.79 0.39
N LEU A 133 7.62 -24.57 1.60
CA LEU A 133 6.56 -25.39 2.19
C LEU A 133 5.33 -25.36 1.28
N ASN A 134 4.95 -26.52 0.76
CA ASN A 134 3.80 -26.68 -0.14
C ASN A 134 2.52 -27.10 0.60
N SER A 135 2.68 -27.72 1.77
CA SER A 135 1.64 -28.18 2.68
C SER A 135 2.08 -28.01 4.14
N VAL A 136 1.14 -28.18 5.07
CA VAL A 136 1.37 -28.35 6.51
C VAL A 136 0.39 -29.40 7.04
N GLU A 137 0.83 -30.24 7.96
CA GLU A 137 0.01 -31.28 8.58
C GLU A 137 -0.88 -30.74 9.70
N GLU A 138 -2.06 -31.33 9.92
CA GLU A 138 -3.07 -30.75 10.82
C GLU A 138 -2.59 -30.65 12.29
N ASN A 139 -1.76 -31.58 12.75
CA ASN A 139 -1.26 -31.63 14.12
C ASN A 139 0.10 -30.91 14.32
N LEU A 140 0.72 -30.37 13.27
CA LEU A 140 2.10 -29.84 13.29
C LEU A 140 2.36 -28.79 14.40
N PHE A 141 1.32 -28.06 14.83
CA PHE A 141 1.43 -27.03 15.87
C PHE A 141 0.66 -27.36 17.17
N ASP A 142 0.10 -28.58 17.32
CA ASP A 142 -0.82 -28.91 18.42
C ASP A 142 -0.17 -28.82 19.83
N LYS A 143 1.16 -29.01 19.93
CA LYS A 143 1.89 -28.89 21.21
C LYS A 143 2.34 -27.47 21.54
N LEU A 144 2.27 -26.53 20.59
CA LEU A 144 2.83 -25.17 20.72
C LEU A 144 1.89 -24.22 21.50
N ALA A 145 1.43 -24.66 22.68
CA ALA A 145 0.47 -23.94 23.53
C ALA A 145 1.00 -22.61 24.13
N SER A 146 2.26 -22.26 23.87
CA SER A 146 2.89 -20.99 24.25
C SER A 146 3.08 -20.02 23.09
N LEU A 147 2.74 -20.43 21.86
CA LEU A 147 3.06 -19.69 20.65
C LEU A 147 2.29 -18.37 20.57
N GLN A 148 3.03 -17.29 20.30
CA GLN A 148 2.53 -15.93 20.15
C GLN A 148 2.72 -15.41 18.72
N GLU A 149 3.74 -15.90 18.02
CA GLU A 149 4.08 -15.46 16.67
C GLU A 149 4.37 -16.64 15.73
N LEU A 150 3.62 -16.73 14.63
CA LEU A 150 3.79 -17.73 13.58
C LEU A 150 3.93 -17.08 12.21
N TYR A 151 5.09 -17.27 11.58
CA TYR A 151 5.42 -16.73 10.27
C TYR A 151 5.62 -17.87 9.27
N LEU A 152 4.66 -18.04 8.37
CA LEU A 152 4.63 -19.02 7.26
C LEU A 152 4.63 -18.34 5.88
N ASN A 153 4.90 -17.04 5.84
CA ASN A 153 4.84 -16.23 4.63
C ASN A 153 6.00 -16.48 3.65
N LYS A 154 5.77 -16.15 2.36
CA LYS A 154 6.72 -16.47 1.26
C LYS A 154 7.03 -17.98 1.19
N ASN A 155 6.01 -18.81 1.32
CA ASN A 155 6.07 -20.26 1.06
C ASN A 155 5.24 -20.58 -0.20
N GLN A 156 4.88 -21.85 -0.39
CA GLN A 156 4.15 -22.34 -1.56
C GLN A 156 2.78 -22.94 -1.18
N LEU A 157 2.26 -22.61 0.02
CA LEU A 157 1.04 -23.20 0.57
C LEU A 157 -0.17 -22.88 -0.32
N THR A 158 -0.88 -23.92 -0.78
CA THR A 158 -2.09 -23.80 -1.61
C THR A 158 -3.38 -23.90 -0.80
N ALA A 159 -3.34 -24.61 0.33
CA ALA A 159 -4.43 -24.77 1.30
C ALA A 159 -3.87 -24.90 2.73
N LEU A 160 -4.77 -24.92 3.72
CA LEU A 160 -4.47 -25.23 5.12
C LEU A 160 -5.46 -26.30 5.61
N PRO A 161 -5.04 -27.28 6.43
CA PRO A 161 -5.99 -28.15 7.14
C PRO A 161 -6.87 -27.35 8.10
N SER A 162 -8.13 -27.75 8.27
CA SER A 162 -9.10 -27.03 9.12
C SER A 162 -8.69 -26.95 10.59
N GLY A 163 -8.01 -27.97 11.11
CA GLY A 163 -7.58 -28.05 12.49
C GLY A 163 -6.21 -27.42 12.81
N VAL A 164 -5.43 -26.96 11.83
CA VAL A 164 -3.99 -26.67 12.03
C VAL A 164 -3.66 -25.54 13.02
N MET A 165 -4.67 -24.79 13.48
CA MET A 165 -4.52 -23.69 14.46
C MET A 165 -5.31 -23.92 15.76
N LYS A 166 -5.97 -25.08 15.92
CA LYS A 166 -6.96 -25.36 16.98
C LYS A 166 -6.44 -25.28 18.43
N LYS A 167 -5.11 -25.28 18.63
CA LYS A 167 -4.46 -25.18 19.96
C LYS A 167 -3.74 -23.86 20.22
N LEU A 168 -3.68 -22.95 19.25
CA LEU A 168 -2.84 -21.74 19.30
C LEU A 168 -3.52 -20.55 20.01
N ALA A 169 -4.12 -20.79 21.18
CA ALA A 169 -4.94 -19.82 21.91
C ALA A 169 -4.20 -18.58 22.44
N LYS A 170 -2.86 -18.56 22.39
CA LYS A 170 -2.01 -17.41 22.75
C LYS A 170 -1.47 -16.64 21.54
N LEU A 171 -1.80 -17.05 20.32
CA LEU A 171 -1.26 -16.43 19.10
C LEU A 171 -1.72 -14.98 18.97
N ARG A 172 -0.77 -14.08 18.74
CA ARG A 172 -0.94 -12.62 18.58
C ARG A 172 -0.66 -12.18 17.15
N VAL A 173 0.32 -12.82 16.49
CA VAL A 173 0.68 -12.53 15.09
C VAL A 173 0.65 -13.82 14.27
N LEU A 174 -0.11 -13.79 13.17
CA LEU A 174 -0.14 -14.85 12.15
C LEU A 174 0.15 -14.25 10.78
N ASN A 175 1.23 -14.71 10.15
CA ASN A 175 1.62 -14.28 8.81
C ASN A 175 1.61 -15.43 7.80
N LEU A 176 0.62 -15.41 6.92
CA LEU A 176 0.40 -16.36 5.82
C LEU A 176 0.56 -15.68 4.44
N SER A 177 1.01 -14.43 4.42
CA SER A 177 1.13 -13.64 3.19
C SER A 177 2.10 -14.24 2.17
N ARG A 178 1.97 -13.88 0.88
CA ARG A 178 2.85 -14.37 -0.19
C ARG A 178 2.88 -15.92 -0.26
N ASN A 179 1.71 -16.54 -0.21
CA ASN A 179 1.49 -17.95 -0.49
C ASN A 179 0.52 -18.08 -1.70
N TYR A 180 -0.04 -19.26 -1.94
CA TYR A 180 -1.00 -19.53 -3.01
C TYR A 180 -2.39 -19.93 -2.50
N LEU A 181 -2.72 -19.56 -1.26
CA LEU A 181 -3.98 -19.94 -0.60
C LEU A 181 -5.19 -19.46 -1.42
N ALA A 182 -5.96 -20.40 -1.94
CA ALA A 182 -7.17 -20.11 -2.75
C ALA A 182 -8.42 -19.89 -1.89
N ALA A 183 -8.49 -20.56 -0.74
CA ALA A 183 -9.56 -20.45 0.25
C ALA A 183 -8.99 -20.68 1.66
N LEU A 184 -9.78 -20.35 2.67
CA LEU A 184 -9.50 -20.65 4.08
C LEU A 184 -10.59 -21.59 4.61
N PRO A 185 -10.24 -22.63 5.40
CA PRO A 185 -11.25 -23.48 6.01
C PRO A 185 -12.18 -22.70 6.94
N ARG A 186 -13.45 -23.10 7.01
CA ARG A 186 -14.39 -22.55 8.00
C ARG A 186 -13.85 -22.77 9.41
N ASN A 187 -14.02 -21.76 10.27
CA ASN A 187 -13.59 -21.76 11.67
C ASN A 187 -12.08 -21.94 11.91
N ILE A 188 -11.22 -21.80 10.89
CA ILE A 188 -9.74 -21.92 11.01
C ILE A 188 -9.15 -21.01 12.11
N PHE A 189 -9.77 -19.84 12.33
CA PHE A 189 -9.34 -18.87 13.33
C PHE A 189 -10.05 -18.98 14.69
N SER A 190 -10.97 -19.93 14.86
CA SER A 190 -11.87 -20.03 16.03
C SER A 190 -11.18 -20.04 17.41
N ALA A 191 -9.97 -20.61 17.49
CA ALA A 191 -9.18 -20.65 18.71
C ALA A 191 -8.36 -19.36 18.99
N LEU A 192 -8.21 -18.48 18.00
CA LEU A 192 -7.23 -17.38 18.00
C LEU A 192 -7.77 -16.09 18.63
N ALA A 193 -8.44 -16.20 19.78
CA ALA A 193 -9.11 -15.08 20.45
C ALA A 193 -8.19 -13.93 20.91
N ARG A 194 -6.86 -14.12 20.86
CA ARG A 194 -5.83 -13.13 21.20
C ARG A 194 -5.08 -12.57 19.97
N LEU A 195 -5.52 -12.89 18.76
CA LEU A 195 -4.83 -12.47 17.54
C LEU A 195 -5.00 -10.96 17.34
N GLU A 196 -3.88 -10.23 17.29
CA GLU A 196 -3.82 -8.78 17.08
C GLU A 196 -3.54 -8.45 15.61
N ARG A 197 -2.81 -9.31 14.90
CA ARG A 197 -2.35 -9.08 13.52
C ARG A 197 -2.47 -10.34 12.65
N LEU A 198 -3.25 -10.23 11.58
CA LEU A 198 -3.46 -11.28 10.58
C LEU A 198 -3.03 -10.80 9.19
N MET A 199 -1.98 -11.41 8.63
CA MET A 199 -1.51 -11.11 7.28
C MET A 199 -1.86 -12.23 6.29
N LEU A 200 -2.74 -11.90 5.34
CA LEU A 200 -3.22 -12.78 4.25
C LEU A 200 -2.93 -12.21 2.85
N TYR A 201 -2.22 -11.08 2.75
CA TYR A 201 -1.96 -10.37 1.49
C TYR A 201 -1.10 -11.16 0.51
N ILE A 202 -1.27 -10.92 -0.79
CA ILE A 202 -0.59 -11.67 -1.87
C ILE A 202 -0.84 -13.18 -1.68
N ASN A 203 -2.10 -13.56 -1.78
CA ASN A 203 -2.57 -14.95 -1.87
C ASN A 203 -3.55 -15.04 -3.07
N ARG A 204 -4.37 -16.09 -3.13
CA ARG A 204 -5.38 -16.31 -4.18
C ARG A 204 -6.80 -16.36 -3.60
N LEU A 205 -7.04 -15.73 -2.45
CA LEU A 205 -8.36 -15.71 -1.80
C LEU A 205 -9.40 -15.05 -2.71
N SER A 206 -10.54 -15.72 -2.89
CA SER A 206 -11.59 -15.32 -3.84
C SER A 206 -12.81 -14.66 -3.19
N SER A 207 -13.12 -14.97 -1.93
CA SER A 207 -14.24 -14.41 -1.18
C SER A 207 -13.92 -14.28 0.31
N ILE A 208 -14.77 -13.54 1.04
CA ILE A 208 -14.80 -13.53 2.50
C ILE A 208 -16.21 -13.96 2.93
N GLU A 209 -16.32 -15.13 3.58
CA GLU A 209 -17.58 -15.66 4.10
C GLU A 209 -18.02 -14.95 5.41
N SER A 210 -19.32 -15.00 5.71
CA SER A 210 -19.89 -14.62 7.00
C SER A 210 -19.21 -15.40 8.14
N GLY A 211 -19.02 -14.74 9.28
CA GLY A 211 -18.43 -15.32 10.49
C GLY A 211 -16.94 -15.66 10.43
N MET A 212 -16.26 -15.51 9.28
CA MET A 212 -14.85 -15.93 9.09
C MET A 212 -13.88 -15.34 10.13
N PHE A 213 -14.15 -14.14 10.63
CA PHE A 213 -13.29 -13.42 11.57
C PHE A 213 -13.93 -13.17 12.96
N ASP A 214 -15.12 -13.71 13.27
CA ASP A 214 -15.90 -13.36 14.47
C ASP A 214 -15.22 -13.67 15.82
N SER A 215 -14.33 -14.66 15.82
CA SER A 215 -13.52 -15.04 16.98
C SER A 215 -12.39 -14.05 17.29
N LEU A 216 -11.98 -13.23 16.31
CA LEU A 216 -10.79 -12.37 16.36
C LEU A 216 -11.05 -11.02 17.04
N LYS A 217 -11.58 -11.06 18.27
CA LYS A 217 -12.06 -9.88 19.01
C LYS A 217 -10.96 -8.88 19.39
N GLU A 218 -9.69 -9.33 19.43
CA GLU A 218 -8.51 -8.50 19.70
C GLU A 218 -7.79 -7.99 18.43
N LEU A 219 -8.34 -8.26 17.25
CA LEU A 219 -7.68 -7.95 15.98
C LEU A 219 -7.61 -6.44 15.74
N GLN A 220 -6.38 -5.96 15.53
CA GLN A 220 -6.05 -4.56 15.24
C GLN A 220 -5.63 -4.37 13.78
N GLU A 221 -5.07 -5.39 13.14
CA GLU A 221 -4.56 -5.30 11.77
C GLU A 221 -4.94 -6.52 10.93
N LEU A 222 -5.69 -6.29 9.84
CA LEU A 222 -6.11 -7.30 8.87
C LEU A 222 -5.66 -6.92 7.46
N PHE A 223 -4.71 -7.69 6.92
CA PHE A 223 -4.13 -7.42 5.60
C PHE A 223 -4.61 -8.42 4.54
N LEU A 224 -5.53 -8.00 3.69
CA LEU A 224 -6.14 -8.81 2.61
C LEU A 224 -5.80 -8.30 1.18
N HIS A 225 -4.94 -7.29 1.06
CA HIS A 225 -4.62 -6.66 -0.23
C HIS A 225 -3.93 -7.63 -1.21
N SER A 226 -4.01 -7.33 -2.51
CA SER A 226 -3.38 -8.15 -3.56
C SER A 226 -3.82 -9.62 -3.58
N ASN A 227 -5.11 -9.88 -3.33
CA ASN A 227 -5.75 -11.19 -3.54
C ASN A 227 -6.62 -11.14 -4.81
N ILE A 228 -7.54 -12.09 -4.99
CA ILE A 228 -8.53 -12.10 -6.09
C ILE A 228 -9.97 -11.99 -5.53
N ILE A 229 -10.14 -11.32 -4.38
CA ILE A 229 -11.41 -11.24 -3.66
C ILE A 229 -12.41 -10.47 -4.51
N HIS A 230 -13.51 -11.11 -4.90
CA HIS A 230 -14.58 -10.49 -5.70
C HIS A 230 -15.88 -10.28 -4.92
N SER A 231 -16.04 -10.95 -3.77
CA SER A 231 -17.20 -10.84 -2.88
C SER A 231 -16.79 -10.83 -1.40
N ILE A 232 -17.54 -10.09 -0.58
CA ILE A 232 -17.39 -9.98 0.87
C ILE A 232 -18.80 -10.08 1.46
N ALA A 233 -19.00 -10.93 2.48
CA ALA A 233 -20.28 -11.01 3.18
C ALA A 233 -20.59 -9.70 3.96
N PRO A 234 -21.86 -9.27 4.07
CA PRO A 234 -22.20 -7.97 4.68
C PRO A 234 -21.75 -7.80 6.14
N ASP A 235 -21.68 -8.90 6.88
CA ASP A 235 -21.33 -9.00 8.29
C ASP A 235 -19.85 -9.31 8.55
N ALA A 236 -19.03 -9.55 7.50
CA ALA A 236 -17.69 -10.13 7.60
C ALA A 236 -16.70 -9.42 8.56
N PHE A 237 -16.93 -8.13 8.86
CA PHE A 237 -16.09 -7.34 9.78
C PHE A 237 -16.84 -6.85 11.02
N HIS A 238 -18.11 -7.22 11.23
CA HIS A 238 -18.99 -6.67 12.28
C HIS A 238 -18.41 -6.84 13.70
N CYS A 239 -17.73 -7.96 13.96
CA CYS A 239 -17.13 -8.27 15.26
C CYS A 239 -15.78 -7.58 15.52
N LEU A 240 -15.14 -6.98 14.52
CA LEU A 240 -13.75 -6.50 14.57
C LEU A 240 -13.62 -5.08 15.17
N ARG A 241 -14.19 -4.86 16.35
CA ARG A 241 -14.33 -3.51 16.95
C ARG A 241 -13.02 -2.81 17.34
N LYS A 242 -11.90 -3.56 17.42
CA LYS A 242 -10.55 -3.03 17.72
C LYS A 242 -9.71 -2.79 16.45
N LEU A 243 -10.28 -2.98 15.26
CA LEU A 243 -9.54 -2.95 14.01
C LEU A 243 -9.09 -1.53 13.65
N ARG A 244 -7.77 -1.34 13.55
CA ARG A 244 -7.11 -0.07 13.19
C ARG A 244 -6.68 -0.04 11.73
N THR A 245 -6.29 -1.18 11.17
CA THR A 245 -5.88 -1.31 9.76
C THR A 245 -6.65 -2.41 9.06
N LEU A 246 -7.30 -2.06 7.94
CA LEU A 246 -7.93 -2.98 7.01
C LEU A 246 -7.45 -2.67 5.58
N THR A 247 -6.77 -3.61 4.93
CA THR A 247 -6.33 -3.41 3.54
C THR A 247 -7.08 -4.34 2.58
N LEU A 248 -7.85 -3.79 1.66
CA LEU A 248 -8.61 -4.52 0.63
C LEU A 248 -8.20 -4.12 -0.80
N SER A 249 -7.26 -3.19 -0.98
CA SER A 249 -6.78 -2.73 -2.29
C SER A 249 -6.19 -3.84 -3.17
N ARG A 250 -6.20 -3.63 -4.49
CA ARG A 250 -5.69 -4.60 -5.48
C ARG A 250 -6.39 -5.96 -5.40
N ASN A 251 -7.71 -5.97 -5.30
CA ASN A 251 -8.55 -7.16 -5.36
C ASN A 251 -9.46 -7.10 -6.63
N ARG A 252 -10.55 -7.87 -6.66
CA ARG A 252 -11.50 -7.96 -7.77
C ARG A 252 -12.92 -7.52 -7.36
N LEU A 253 -13.05 -6.73 -6.28
CA LEU A 253 -14.33 -6.28 -5.74
C LEU A 253 -15.06 -5.40 -6.77
N GLN A 254 -16.26 -5.81 -7.19
CA GLN A 254 -17.10 -5.04 -8.12
C GLN A 254 -18.12 -4.14 -7.40
N ALA A 255 -18.46 -4.50 -6.17
CA ALA A 255 -19.34 -3.77 -5.26
C ALA A 255 -18.91 -4.05 -3.82
N LEU A 256 -19.42 -3.26 -2.88
CA LEU A 256 -19.31 -3.47 -1.44
C LEU A 256 -20.72 -3.66 -0.87
N PRO A 257 -20.93 -4.49 0.16
CA PRO A 257 -22.17 -4.49 0.93
C PRO A 257 -22.41 -3.15 1.64
N SER A 258 -23.68 -2.78 1.77
CA SER A 258 -24.09 -1.65 2.62
C SER A 258 -23.69 -1.89 4.08
N GLY A 259 -23.19 -0.85 4.75
CA GLY A 259 -22.79 -0.89 6.16
C GLY A 259 -21.51 -1.65 6.47
N LEU A 260 -20.76 -2.13 5.47
CA LEU A 260 -19.58 -3.01 5.66
C LEU A 260 -18.54 -2.46 6.66
N PHE A 261 -18.40 -1.13 6.77
CA PHE A 261 -17.45 -0.49 7.69
C PHE A 261 -18.11 0.33 8.81
N LEU A 262 -19.43 0.16 9.03
CA LEU A 262 -20.22 1.02 9.93
C LEU A 262 -19.76 1.00 11.40
N HIS A 263 -19.20 -0.12 11.86
CA HIS A 263 -18.81 -0.34 13.27
C HIS A 263 -17.29 -0.30 13.51
N LEU A 264 -16.50 0.07 12.49
CA LEU A 264 -15.03 0.09 12.56
C LEU A 264 -14.51 1.45 13.07
N HIS A 265 -14.93 1.84 14.27
CA HIS A 265 -14.70 3.20 14.80
C HIS A 265 -13.22 3.55 15.05
N ASP A 266 -12.42 2.54 15.40
CA ASP A 266 -10.98 2.65 15.67
C ASP A 266 -10.11 2.66 14.38
N LEU A 267 -10.72 2.56 13.20
CA LEU A 267 -10.03 2.39 11.93
C LEU A 267 -9.27 3.66 11.55
N SER A 268 -7.95 3.55 11.42
CA SER A 268 -7.04 4.62 10.99
C SER A 268 -6.49 4.43 9.59
N LYS A 269 -6.62 3.22 9.02
CA LYS A 269 -6.16 2.90 7.67
C LYS A 269 -7.13 1.94 6.97
N LEU A 270 -7.74 2.43 5.89
CA LEU A 270 -8.55 1.65 4.95
C LEU A 270 -7.96 1.77 3.54
N THR A 271 -7.78 0.64 2.84
CA THR A 271 -7.38 0.67 1.42
C THR A 271 -8.42 -0.01 0.52
N LEU A 272 -8.92 0.71 -0.49
CA LEU A 272 -9.90 0.22 -1.46
C LEU A 272 -9.45 0.37 -2.92
N TYR A 273 -8.53 1.29 -3.21
CA TYR A 273 -7.95 1.53 -4.54
C TYR A 273 -7.57 0.26 -5.33
N LYS A 274 -7.62 0.35 -6.66
CA LYS A 274 -7.37 -0.79 -7.58
C LYS A 274 -8.31 -1.98 -7.32
N ASN A 275 -9.60 -1.72 -7.16
CA ASN A 275 -10.71 -2.68 -7.19
C ASN A 275 -11.76 -2.17 -8.16
N PRO A 276 -12.37 -2.98 -9.05
CA PRO A 276 -13.35 -2.53 -10.05
C PRO A 276 -14.75 -2.17 -9.48
N LEU A 277 -14.80 -1.39 -8.39
CA LEU A 277 -15.99 -0.84 -7.75
C LEU A 277 -16.74 0.12 -8.70
N LYS A 278 -17.81 -0.36 -9.33
CA LYS A 278 -18.63 0.48 -10.25
C LYS A 278 -19.31 1.65 -9.54
N SER A 279 -19.70 1.45 -8.28
CA SER A 279 -20.31 2.45 -7.41
C SER A 279 -20.02 2.12 -5.94
N LEU A 280 -20.34 3.05 -5.03
CA LEU A 280 -20.38 2.82 -3.58
C LEU A 280 -21.85 2.69 -3.13
N PRO A 281 -22.15 1.91 -2.07
CA PRO A 281 -23.44 1.98 -1.37
C PRO A 281 -23.65 3.33 -0.69
N GLU A 282 -24.92 3.75 -0.55
CA GLU A 282 -25.29 5.00 0.15
C GLU A 282 -24.83 4.99 1.62
N VAL A 283 -25.08 3.89 2.32
CA VAL A 283 -24.59 3.64 3.68
C VAL A 283 -23.38 2.71 3.58
N LEU A 284 -22.17 3.23 3.78
CA LEU A 284 -20.93 2.45 3.73
C LEU A 284 -20.02 2.68 4.95
N PHE A 285 -19.81 3.94 5.34
CA PHE A 285 -18.89 4.34 6.40
C PHE A 285 -19.63 4.80 7.66
N GLY A 286 -19.15 4.37 8.84
CA GLY A 286 -19.52 4.96 10.13
C GLY A 286 -18.56 6.07 10.55
N GLU A 287 -18.69 6.56 11.78
CA GLU A 287 -17.68 7.45 12.39
C GLU A 287 -16.32 6.74 12.46
N MET A 288 -15.30 7.31 11.82
CA MET A 288 -13.91 6.80 11.82
C MET A 288 -12.94 7.92 12.24
N ARG A 289 -12.89 8.20 13.55
CA ARG A 289 -12.23 9.38 14.13
C ARG A 289 -10.69 9.40 13.96
N HIS A 290 -10.12 8.31 13.45
CA HIS A 290 -8.68 8.16 13.22
C HIS A 290 -8.31 8.02 11.73
N LEU A 291 -9.27 7.99 10.81
CA LEU A 291 -9.01 7.82 9.38
C LEU A 291 -8.64 9.16 8.73
N GLY A 292 -7.33 9.47 8.69
CA GLY A 292 -6.83 10.70 8.08
C GLY A 292 -6.82 10.72 6.54
N SER A 293 -6.83 9.57 5.86
CA SER A 293 -6.89 9.55 4.38
C SER A 293 -7.65 8.36 3.79
N LEU A 294 -8.34 8.60 2.67
CA LEU A 294 -9.12 7.61 1.93
C LEU A 294 -8.76 7.65 0.43
N TRP A 295 -8.37 6.48 -0.08
CA TRP A 295 -7.82 6.31 -1.42
C TRP A 295 -8.71 5.37 -2.25
N LEU A 296 -9.45 5.97 -3.19
CA LEU A 296 -10.41 5.35 -4.10
C LEU A 296 -9.98 5.54 -5.57
N TYR A 297 -8.68 5.58 -5.82
CA TYR A 297 -8.15 5.72 -7.17
C TYR A 297 -8.09 4.39 -7.93
N HIS A 298 -8.20 4.44 -9.27
CA HIS A 298 -8.32 3.25 -10.12
C HIS A 298 -9.42 2.28 -9.64
N THR A 299 -10.56 2.80 -9.22
CA THR A 299 -11.69 1.97 -8.78
C THR A 299 -12.75 1.68 -9.84
N LYS A 300 -12.73 2.37 -10.99
CA LYS A 300 -13.81 2.33 -11.98
C LYS A 300 -15.16 2.81 -11.45
N LEU A 301 -15.14 3.73 -10.49
CA LEU A 301 -16.38 4.41 -10.08
C LEU A 301 -16.95 5.14 -11.31
N SER A 302 -18.22 4.90 -11.61
CA SER A 302 -18.99 5.69 -12.59
C SER A 302 -19.95 6.66 -11.90
N THR A 303 -20.38 6.30 -10.68
CA THR A 303 -21.22 7.12 -9.81
C THR A 303 -20.78 7.04 -8.35
N ILE A 304 -21.10 8.08 -7.58
CA ILE A 304 -20.88 8.15 -6.13
C ILE A 304 -22.20 8.67 -5.53
N PRO A 305 -22.73 8.09 -4.43
CA PRO A 305 -23.93 8.60 -3.77
C PRO A 305 -23.70 9.94 -3.06
N ASP A 306 -24.78 10.70 -2.87
CA ASP A 306 -24.78 11.87 -1.99
C ASP A 306 -24.52 11.46 -0.53
N PHE A 307 -23.86 12.32 0.25
CA PHE A 307 -23.54 12.12 1.67
C PHE A 307 -22.72 10.87 2.05
N VAL A 308 -22.25 10.05 1.11
CA VAL A 308 -21.57 8.76 1.41
C VAL A 308 -20.35 8.91 2.33
N PHE A 309 -19.64 10.04 2.26
CA PHE A 309 -18.46 10.33 3.11
C PHE A 309 -18.77 11.14 4.38
N SER A 310 -20.03 11.47 4.66
CA SER A 310 -20.42 12.45 5.68
C SER A 310 -20.01 12.12 7.12
N ASN A 311 -19.88 10.83 7.45
CA ASN A 311 -19.41 10.37 8.76
C ASN A 311 -17.87 10.43 8.93
N LEU A 312 -17.12 10.74 7.87
CA LEU A 312 -15.65 10.81 7.88
C LEU A 312 -15.16 12.22 8.24
N THR A 313 -15.67 12.76 9.34
CA THR A 313 -15.48 14.18 9.74
C THR A 313 -14.01 14.57 9.98
N ASN A 314 -13.16 13.61 10.34
CA ASN A 314 -11.72 13.78 10.57
C ASN A 314 -10.83 13.47 9.35
N LEU A 315 -11.42 13.27 8.16
CA LEU A 315 -10.67 12.95 6.95
C LEU A 315 -9.91 14.17 6.43
N GLU A 316 -8.58 14.08 6.31
CA GLU A 316 -7.73 15.18 5.84
C GLU A 316 -7.41 15.08 4.33
N LEU A 317 -7.43 13.87 3.75
CA LEU A 317 -7.14 13.62 2.34
C LEU A 317 -8.13 12.64 1.69
N LEU A 318 -8.80 13.08 0.62
CA LEU A 318 -9.65 12.24 -0.22
C LEU A 318 -9.11 12.17 -1.66
N VAL A 319 -8.83 10.95 -2.13
CA VAL A 319 -8.31 10.69 -3.48
C VAL A 319 -9.32 9.86 -4.29
N LEU A 320 -9.93 10.50 -5.28
CA LEU A 320 -10.94 9.97 -6.20
C LEU A 320 -10.47 9.97 -7.66
N SER A 321 -9.19 10.26 -7.92
CA SER A 321 -8.61 10.32 -9.27
C SER A 321 -8.49 8.96 -9.97
N PHE A 322 -8.20 8.96 -11.27
CA PHE A 322 -8.05 7.74 -12.08
C PHE A 322 -9.31 6.85 -12.14
N ASN A 323 -10.50 7.46 -12.14
CA ASN A 323 -11.80 6.84 -12.38
C ASN A 323 -12.39 7.40 -13.69
N PRO A 324 -11.95 6.92 -14.87
CA PRO A 324 -12.36 7.46 -16.17
C PRO A 324 -13.83 7.18 -16.54
N GLU A 325 -14.55 6.41 -15.72
CA GLU A 325 -15.99 6.19 -15.87
C GLU A 325 -16.81 7.25 -15.08
N LEU A 326 -16.17 8.03 -14.19
CA LEU A 326 -16.82 9.04 -13.35
C LEU A 326 -17.02 10.35 -14.13
N MET A 327 -18.27 10.65 -14.49
CA MET A 327 -18.64 11.82 -15.31
C MET A 327 -19.31 12.96 -14.54
N VAL A 328 -19.97 12.65 -13.41
CA VAL A 328 -20.75 13.62 -12.63
C VAL A 328 -20.56 13.33 -11.15
N LEU A 329 -20.48 14.39 -10.34
CA LEU A 329 -20.51 14.34 -8.89
C LEU A 329 -21.88 14.89 -8.41
N PRO A 330 -22.54 14.28 -7.41
CA PRO A 330 -23.77 14.83 -6.86
C PRO A 330 -23.44 15.99 -5.88
N ARG A 331 -24.44 16.81 -5.55
CA ARG A 331 -24.24 18.12 -4.89
C ARG A 331 -23.60 18.03 -3.50
N ASN A 332 -23.86 16.96 -2.76
CA ASN A 332 -23.53 16.82 -1.34
C ASN A 332 -22.49 15.72 -1.06
N VAL A 333 -21.78 15.23 -2.09
CA VAL A 333 -20.79 14.15 -1.96
C VAL A 333 -19.70 14.44 -0.91
N PHE A 334 -19.27 15.71 -0.77
CA PHE A 334 -18.23 16.15 0.18
C PHE A 334 -18.80 16.81 1.45
N SER A 335 -20.11 16.71 1.69
CA SER A 335 -20.72 17.20 2.93
C SER A 335 -20.17 16.43 4.14
N GLY A 336 -19.94 17.11 5.26
CA GLY A 336 -19.38 16.55 6.51
C GLY A 336 -17.86 16.43 6.57
N LEU A 337 -17.12 16.60 5.46
CA LEU A 337 -15.66 16.51 5.40
C LEU A 337 -14.95 17.78 5.93
N ASN A 338 -15.20 18.09 7.20
CA ASN A 338 -14.84 19.38 7.82
C ASN A 338 -13.33 19.59 7.99
N GLU A 339 -12.56 18.52 8.16
CA GLU A 339 -11.10 18.55 8.31
C GLU A 339 -10.32 18.36 6.99
N LEU A 340 -11.01 18.31 5.83
CA LEU A 340 -10.38 18.00 4.55
C LEU A 340 -9.40 19.09 4.12
N ARG A 341 -8.13 18.72 3.93
CA ARG A 341 -7.03 19.57 3.45
C ARG A 341 -6.69 19.31 1.99
N GLY A 342 -6.81 18.06 1.53
CA GLY A 342 -6.50 17.65 0.16
C GLY A 342 -7.66 16.94 -0.53
N LEU A 343 -8.00 17.39 -1.74
CA LEU A 343 -8.99 16.75 -2.60
C LEU A 343 -8.42 16.51 -4.01
N SER A 344 -8.33 15.24 -4.40
CA SER A 344 -7.83 14.81 -5.71
C SER A 344 -8.96 14.21 -6.54
N LEU A 345 -9.28 14.89 -7.65
CA LEU A 345 -10.37 14.59 -8.59
C LEU A 345 -9.88 14.52 -10.05
N HIS A 346 -8.56 14.59 -10.29
CA HIS A 346 -7.94 14.56 -11.61
C HIS A 346 -8.04 13.21 -12.34
N THR A 347 -7.74 13.18 -13.63
CA THR A 347 -7.73 11.96 -14.46
C THR A 347 -9.06 11.20 -14.33
N ASN A 348 -10.14 11.96 -14.43
CA ASN A 348 -11.53 11.54 -14.34
C ASN A 348 -12.30 12.15 -15.51
N ASN A 349 -13.46 11.61 -15.86
CA ASN A 349 -14.21 12.09 -17.04
C ASN A 349 -15.26 13.17 -16.71
N ILE A 350 -15.02 13.92 -15.62
CA ILE A 350 -15.97 14.89 -15.06
C ILE A 350 -16.15 16.05 -16.05
N SER A 351 -17.40 16.30 -16.47
CA SER A 351 -17.73 17.36 -17.44
C SER A 351 -18.29 18.64 -16.81
N SER A 352 -18.78 18.56 -15.57
CA SER A 352 -19.32 19.71 -14.85
C SER A 352 -19.21 19.51 -13.34
N LEU A 353 -19.15 20.64 -12.61
CA LEU A 353 -19.20 20.66 -11.14
C LEU A 353 -20.50 21.37 -10.70
N PRO A 354 -21.29 20.79 -9.78
CA PRO A 354 -22.44 21.47 -9.20
C PRO A 354 -22.04 22.75 -8.43
N GLU A 355 -22.91 23.75 -8.43
CA GLU A 355 -22.74 24.94 -7.59
C GLU A 355 -22.66 24.56 -6.10
N GLY A 356 -21.68 25.13 -5.40
CA GLY A 356 -21.50 24.91 -3.96
C GLY A 356 -20.89 23.57 -3.55
N ILE A 357 -20.42 22.73 -4.48
CA ILE A 357 -19.87 21.39 -4.17
C ILE A 357 -18.71 21.38 -3.14
N PHE A 358 -17.98 22.49 -3.00
CA PHE A 358 -16.90 22.65 -2.02
C PHE A 358 -17.26 23.53 -0.81
N LEU A 359 -18.53 23.96 -0.66
CA LEU A 359 -18.95 24.94 0.34
C LEU A 359 -18.65 24.54 1.80
N SER A 360 -18.66 23.24 2.10
CA SER A 360 -18.33 22.69 3.42
C SER A 360 -16.83 22.60 3.71
N LEU A 361 -15.96 22.68 2.71
CA LEU A 361 -14.55 22.31 2.79
C LEU A 361 -13.66 23.48 3.26
N GLN A 362 -14.04 24.11 4.39
CA GLN A 362 -13.42 25.35 4.85
C GLN A 362 -11.93 25.26 5.17
N LYS A 363 -11.40 24.05 5.40
CA LYS A 363 -9.98 23.76 5.65
C LYS A 363 -9.21 23.27 4.40
N LEU A 364 -9.82 23.29 3.21
CA LEU A 364 -9.20 22.78 2.00
C LEU A 364 -8.00 23.66 1.60
N GLN A 365 -6.85 23.02 1.47
CA GLN A 365 -5.59 23.63 1.09
C GLN A 365 -5.27 23.33 -0.38
N ASN A 366 -5.41 22.08 -0.79
CA ASN A 366 -4.97 21.63 -2.11
C ASN A 366 -6.10 20.93 -2.86
N ILE A 367 -6.42 21.41 -4.06
CA ILE A 367 -7.39 20.78 -4.96
C ILE A 367 -6.77 20.49 -6.33
N SER A 368 -7.07 19.32 -6.87
CA SER A 368 -6.65 18.92 -8.20
C SER A 368 -7.81 18.36 -9.01
N LEU A 369 -8.00 18.98 -10.18
CA LEU A 369 -9.06 18.73 -11.15
C LEU A 369 -8.48 18.52 -12.57
N PHE A 370 -7.14 18.41 -12.70
CA PHE A 370 -6.47 18.31 -14.00
C PHE A 370 -6.87 17.05 -14.79
N ASP A 371 -6.66 17.03 -16.11
CA ASP A 371 -7.00 15.86 -16.94
C ASP A 371 -8.48 15.44 -16.72
N THR A 372 -9.38 16.40 -16.91
CA THR A 372 -10.85 16.26 -16.87
C THR A 372 -11.50 16.95 -18.07
N ARG A 373 -12.85 16.98 -18.15
CA ARG A 373 -13.61 17.57 -19.28
C ARG A 373 -14.43 18.81 -18.89
N LEU A 374 -13.94 19.57 -17.92
CA LEU A 374 -14.58 20.78 -17.39
C LEU A 374 -14.46 21.96 -18.37
N GLU A 375 -15.47 22.17 -19.20
CA GLU A 375 -15.53 23.33 -20.11
C GLU A 375 -15.78 24.66 -19.37
N VAL A 376 -16.50 24.62 -18.24
CA VAL A 376 -16.90 25.80 -17.44
C VAL A 376 -16.88 25.45 -15.95
N LEU A 377 -16.42 26.39 -15.11
CA LEU A 377 -16.50 26.30 -13.64
C LEU A 377 -17.60 27.22 -13.07
N PRO A 378 -18.31 26.82 -12.00
CA PRO A 378 -19.22 27.71 -11.28
C PRO A 378 -18.48 28.96 -10.76
N ARG A 379 -19.03 30.17 -10.97
CA ARG A 379 -18.35 31.44 -10.64
C ARG A 379 -17.81 31.52 -9.21
N ASN A 380 -18.57 31.00 -8.24
CA ASN A 380 -18.23 31.06 -6.81
C ASN A 380 -17.58 29.77 -6.28
N LEU A 381 -17.02 28.91 -7.14
CA LEU A 381 -16.54 27.56 -6.78
C LEU A 381 -15.56 27.55 -5.59
N PHE A 382 -14.67 28.55 -5.52
CA PHE A 382 -13.64 28.65 -4.47
C PHE A 382 -13.87 29.80 -3.49
N HIS A 383 -14.93 30.60 -3.63
CA HIS A 383 -15.10 31.90 -2.94
C HIS A 383 -14.96 31.85 -1.40
N ASN A 384 -15.33 30.72 -0.77
CA ASN A 384 -15.28 30.54 0.69
C ASN A 384 -14.04 29.77 1.20
N LEU A 385 -13.13 29.35 0.31
CA LEU A 385 -11.99 28.48 0.63
C LEU A 385 -10.75 29.30 1.02
N LYS A 386 -10.82 29.98 2.16
CA LYS A 386 -9.79 30.96 2.59
C LYS A 386 -8.38 30.39 2.76
N HIS A 387 -8.28 29.09 3.03
CA HIS A 387 -7.03 28.35 3.22
C HIS A 387 -6.51 27.66 1.95
N LEU A 388 -7.10 27.91 0.78
CA LEU A 388 -6.72 27.25 -0.47
C LEU A 388 -5.37 27.78 -0.97
N GLN A 389 -4.38 26.90 -0.98
CA GLN A 389 -2.98 27.14 -1.31
C GLN A 389 -2.62 26.69 -2.73
N LYS A 390 -3.10 25.51 -3.15
CA LYS A 390 -2.73 24.91 -4.45
C LYS A 390 -3.94 24.50 -5.29
N VAL A 391 -4.00 24.96 -6.53
CA VAL A 391 -5.09 24.68 -7.49
C VAL A 391 -4.53 24.16 -8.82
N TYR A 392 -4.85 22.90 -9.16
CA TYR A 392 -4.47 22.27 -10.43
C TYR A 392 -5.68 22.13 -11.36
N LEU A 393 -5.67 22.90 -12.45
CA LEU A 393 -6.72 23.00 -13.48
C LEU A 393 -6.17 22.81 -14.91
N ASN A 394 -4.95 22.32 -15.07
CA ASN A 394 -4.37 22.05 -16.39
C ASN A 394 -5.10 20.91 -17.12
N SER A 395 -5.12 20.95 -18.45
CA SER A 395 -5.73 19.89 -19.25
C SER A 395 -7.21 19.62 -18.90
N THR A 396 -8.01 20.66 -18.65
CA THR A 396 -9.42 20.53 -18.23
C THR A 396 -10.45 20.90 -19.28
N ASN A 397 -10.02 21.44 -20.43
CA ASN A 397 -10.87 21.94 -21.53
C ASN A 397 -11.53 23.32 -21.26
N LEU A 398 -11.00 24.10 -20.30
CA LEU A 398 -11.49 25.44 -20.00
C LEU A 398 -11.21 26.43 -21.13
N GLN A 399 -12.22 27.23 -21.49
CA GLN A 399 -12.10 28.28 -22.51
C GLN A 399 -11.89 29.68 -21.90
N SER A 400 -12.47 29.97 -20.74
CA SER A 400 -12.31 31.25 -20.03
C SER A 400 -12.54 31.09 -18.53
N LEU A 401 -12.06 32.06 -17.75
CA LEU A 401 -12.34 32.20 -16.33
C LEU A 401 -12.74 33.66 -16.02
N PRO A 402 -13.55 33.92 -14.97
CA PRO A 402 -13.81 35.28 -14.48
C PRO A 402 -12.57 35.97 -13.92
N ALA A 403 -12.53 37.29 -13.97
CA ALA A 403 -11.45 38.13 -13.44
C ALA A 403 -11.24 37.98 -11.91
N ASP A 404 -12.33 37.76 -11.19
CA ASP A 404 -12.43 37.68 -9.73
C ASP A 404 -12.31 36.25 -9.19
N PHE A 405 -12.18 35.25 -10.07
CA PHE A 405 -12.32 33.83 -9.73
C PHE A 405 -11.36 33.35 -8.62
N PHE A 406 -10.14 33.88 -8.60
CA PHE A 406 -9.12 33.59 -7.59
C PHE A 406 -8.92 34.72 -6.56
N THR A 407 -9.57 35.88 -6.71
CA THR A 407 -9.26 37.07 -5.88
C THR A 407 -9.72 36.96 -4.43
N ALA A 408 -10.62 36.00 -4.13
CA ALA A 408 -11.10 35.72 -2.77
C ALA A 408 -10.19 34.79 -1.95
N LEU A 409 -9.01 34.40 -2.49
CA LEU A 409 -8.13 33.38 -1.92
C LEU A 409 -6.83 34.00 -1.36
N PRO A 410 -6.78 34.35 -0.06
CA PRO A 410 -5.65 35.09 0.51
C PRO A 410 -4.38 34.23 0.74
N GLU A 411 -4.53 32.90 0.84
CA GLU A 411 -3.43 31.96 1.07
C GLU A 411 -2.97 31.24 -0.22
N LEU A 412 -3.35 31.74 -1.41
CA LEU A 412 -3.07 31.07 -2.69
C LEU A 412 -1.59 31.20 -3.09
N GLU A 413 -0.89 30.06 -3.18
CA GLU A 413 0.54 29.96 -3.46
C GLU A 413 0.83 29.43 -4.88
N GLU A 414 -0.02 28.55 -5.41
CA GLU A 414 0.23 27.82 -6.66
C GLU A 414 -1.04 27.60 -7.48
N VAL A 415 -0.98 28.00 -8.75
CA VAL A 415 -2.05 27.79 -9.73
C VAL A 415 -1.47 27.21 -11.01
N VAL A 416 -2.06 26.12 -11.52
CA VAL A 416 -1.59 25.42 -12.73
C VAL A 416 -2.75 25.32 -13.72
N LEU A 417 -2.55 25.84 -14.94
CA LEU A 417 -3.63 26.24 -15.89
C LEU A 417 -3.31 25.92 -17.37
N ASP A 418 -2.17 25.30 -17.63
CA ASP A 418 -1.68 24.94 -18.95
C ASP A 418 -2.51 23.85 -19.64
N ASP A 419 -2.28 23.65 -20.94
CA ASP A 419 -3.03 22.72 -21.80
C ASP A 419 -4.56 22.91 -21.80
N ASN A 420 -5.02 24.16 -21.71
CA ASN A 420 -6.43 24.54 -21.84
C ASN A 420 -6.69 25.34 -23.14
N PRO A 421 -7.83 25.14 -23.82
CA PRO A 421 -8.17 25.79 -25.09
C PRO A 421 -8.68 27.23 -24.88
N TRP A 422 -7.84 28.10 -24.33
CA TRP A 422 -8.21 29.48 -24.00
C TRP A 422 -8.80 30.24 -25.20
N LYS A 423 -9.98 30.82 -25.01
CA LYS A 423 -10.70 31.65 -25.96
C LYS A 423 -10.42 33.11 -25.66
N CYS A 424 -9.61 33.74 -26.50
CA CYS A 424 -9.13 35.10 -26.33
C CYS A 424 -10.05 36.12 -27.00
N ASP A 425 -11.30 36.18 -26.52
CA ASP A 425 -12.26 37.23 -26.85
C ASP A 425 -12.38 38.26 -25.70
N CYS A 426 -13.33 39.20 -25.81
CA CYS A 426 -13.56 40.24 -24.80
C CYS A 426 -13.74 39.72 -23.36
N GLN A 427 -14.18 38.47 -23.18
CA GLN A 427 -14.43 37.89 -21.87
C GLN A 427 -13.14 37.48 -21.16
N ILE A 428 -12.05 37.20 -21.89
CA ILE A 428 -10.76 36.83 -21.27
C ILE A 428 -10.05 38.02 -20.62
N LEU A 429 -10.32 39.26 -21.08
CA LEU A 429 -9.52 40.45 -20.73
C LEU A 429 -9.40 40.68 -19.22
N GLY A 430 -10.48 40.49 -18.46
CA GLY A 430 -10.43 40.62 -17.00
C GLY A 430 -9.58 39.55 -16.31
N PHE A 431 -9.58 38.32 -16.83
CA PHE A 431 -8.71 37.24 -16.35
C PHE A 431 -7.26 37.42 -16.80
N GLN A 432 -7.05 37.98 -18.00
CA GLN A 432 -5.74 38.39 -18.51
C GLN A 432 -5.07 39.43 -17.61
N GLU A 433 -5.82 40.43 -17.15
CA GLU A 433 -5.34 41.40 -16.16
C GLU A 433 -4.93 40.75 -14.83
N TRP A 434 -5.71 39.77 -14.35
CA TRP A 434 -5.37 39.01 -13.16
C TRP A 434 -4.09 38.19 -13.38
N LEU A 435 -3.97 37.46 -14.49
CA LEU A 435 -2.76 36.70 -14.85
C LEU A 435 -1.51 37.58 -14.86
N ARG A 436 -1.57 38.78 -15.44
CA ARG A 436 -0.45 39.75 -15.45
C ARG A 436 0.00 40.16 -14.04
N LYS A 437 -0.92 40.24 -13.08
CA LYS A 437 -0.67 40.59 -11.67
C LYS A 437 -0.22 39.38 -10.82
N SER A 438 -0.47 38.16 -11.29
CA SER A 438 -0.31 36.90 -10.53
C SER A 438 0.75 35.94 -11.08
N THR A 439 1.71 36.43 -11.87
CA THR A 439 2.75 35.62 -12.53
C THR A 439 3.72 34.90 -11.59
N THR A 440 3.74 35.24 -10.29
CA THR A 440 4.54 34.57 -9.26
C THR A 440 3.92 33.27 -8.75
N ILE A 441 2.59 33.17 -8.74
CA ILE A 441 1.83 32.00 -8.24
C ILE A 441 1.38 31.08 -9.38
N VAL A 442 1.14 31.64 -10.58
CA VAL A 442 0.76 30.85 -11.76
C VAL A 442 2.00 30.17 -12.34
N LYS A 443 1.97 28.83 -12.44
CA LYS A 443 3.05 28.06 -13.09
C LYS A 443 2.90 28.08 -14.61
N ASN A 444 4.02 27.86 -15.31
CA ASN A 444 4.08 27.70 -16.76
C ASN A 444 3.42 28.85 -17.55
N VAL A 445 3.40 30.09 -17.05
CA VAL A 445 2.79 31.26 -17.73
C VAL A 445 3.09 31.36 -19.25
N PRO A 446 4.31 31.06 -19.76
CA PRO A 446 4.58 31.08 -21.20
C PRO A 446 3.80 30.06 -22.04
N SER A 447 3.31 28.94 -21.48
CA SER A 447 2.47 27.97 -22.20
C SER A 447 0.97 28.35 -22.17
N LEU A 448 0.59 29.40 -21.44
CA LEU A 448 -0.76 29.96 -21.49
C LEU A 448 -0.90 30.77 -22.79
N THR A 449 -1.30 30.09 -23.86
CA THR A 449 -1.54 30.66 -25.18
C THR A 449 -2.99 30.53 -25.63
N CYS A 450 -3.42 31.43 -26.51
CA CYS A 450 -4.74 31.44 -27.10
C CYS A 450 -4.91 30.26 -28.06
N HIS A 451 -6.01 29.52 -27.92
CA HIS A 451 -6.41 28.47 -28.85
C HIS A 451 -7.36 28.99 -29.92
N SER A 452 -8.26 29.90 -29.52
CA SER A 452 -9.19 30.63 -30.39
C SER A 452 -9.23 32.11 -30.00
N PRO A 453 -9.58 33.04 -30.90
CA PRO A 453 -9.81 32.86 -32.34
C PRO A 453 -8.56 32.38 -33.09
N VAL A 454 -8.73 31.91 -34.33
CA VAL A 454 -7.61 31.46 -35.19
C VAL A 454 -6.61 32.60 -35.43
N ALA A 455 -7.07 33.85 -35.51
CA ALA A 455 -6.24 35.03 -35.70
C ALA A 455 -5.25 35.29 -34.53
N LEU A 456 -5.58 34.84 -33.32
CA LEU A 456 -4.75 35.00 -32.12
C LEU A 456 -4.09 33.68 -31.69
N GLN A 457 -4.19 32.61 -32.49
CA GLN A 457 -3.75 31.28 -32.07
C GLN A 457 -2.24 31.23 -31.77
N ASN A 458 -1.87 30.58 -30.66
CA ASN A 458 -0.52 30.50 -30.09
C ASN A 458 0.05 31.83 -29.54
N ILE A 459 -0.69 32.95 -29.56
CA ILE A 459 -0.28 34.18 -28.86
C ILE A 459 -0.44 33.97 -27.35
N SER A 460 0.53 34.40 -26.54
CA SER A 460 0.45 34.24 -25.08
C SER A 460 -0.60 35.17 -24.48
N LEU A 461 -1.45 34.67 -23.56
CA LEU A 461 -2.51 35.47 -22.94
C LEU A 461 -1.97 36.75 -22.31
N VAL A 462 -0.84 36.68 -21.59
CA VAL A 462 -0.25 37.87 -20.95
C VAL A 462 0.27 38.93 -21.94
N SER A 463 0.36 38.61 -23.24
CA SER A 463 0.82 39.52 -24.30
C SER A 463 -0.29 40.21 -25.11
N LEU A 464 -1.56 39.82 -25.00
CA LEU A 464 -2.67 40.42 -25.76
C LEU A 464 -2.82 41.93 -25.52
N SER A 465 -3.22 42.66 -26.56
CA SER A 465 -3.50 44.10 -26.51
C SER A 465 -5.00 44.37 -26.39
N ILE A 466 -5.35 45.52 -25.81
CA ILE A 466 -6.75 45.98 -25.77
C ILE A 466 -7.24 46.37 -27.18
N ASP A 467 -6.31 46.74 -28.06
CA ASP A 467 -6.57 47.12 -29.45
C ASP A 467 -6.73 45.92 -30.42
N ASP A 468 -6.70 44.67 -29.92
CA ASP A 468 -6.89 43.48 -30.76
C ASP A 468 -8.32 43.46 -31.35
N PRO A 469 -8.48 43.26 -32.68
CA PRO A 469 -9.67 43.69 -33.42
C PRO A 469 -10.99 42.97 -33.07
N GLU A 470 -10.94 41.85 -32.35
CA GLU A 470 -12.14 41.16 -31.85
C GLU A 470 -12.70 41.76 -30.56
N CYS A 471 -11.98 42.68 -29.90
CA CYS A 471 -12.38 43.28 -28.62
C CYS A 471 -13.13 44.62 -28.73
N LEU A 472 -13.46 45.08 -29.94
CA LEU A 472 -14.24 46.30 -30.14
C LEU A 472 -15.65 46.14 -29.50
N PRO A 473 -16.08 47.07 -28.63
CA PRO A 473 -17.37 46.96 -27.96
C PRO A 473 -18.51 47.08 -28.98
N ALA A 474 -19.56 46.26 -28.79
CA ALA A 474 -20.77 46.26 -29.61
C ALA A 474 -21.69 47.49 -29.33
N THR A 475 -21.12 48.70 -29.34
CA THR A 475 -21.84 49.98 -29.29
C THR A 475 -22.05 50.54 -30.70
N ALA A 476 -22.66 49.73 -31.57
CA ALA A 476 -23.02 50.10 -32.94
C ALA A 476 -24.29 49.39 -33.44
N MET A 477 -25.29 49.20 -32.57
CA MET A 477 -26.68 49.02 -33.03
C MET A 477 -27.49 50.27 -32.69
N THR A 478 -27.46 51.22 -33.62
CA THR A 478 -28.48 52.26 -33.72
C THR A 478 -29.87 51.62 -33.78
N TYR A 479 -30.79 52.12 -32.97
CA TYR A 479 -32.21 51.81 -33.09
C TYR A 479 -32.71 52.17 -34.49
N GLN A 480 -32.93 51.18 -35.36
CA GLN A 480 -33.90 51.29 -36.45
C GLN A 480 -35.22 50.70 -36.00
N THR A 481 -35.99 51.53 -35.27
CA THR A 481 -37.43 51.35 -35.17
C THR A 481 -38.05 51.55 -36.55
N PHE A 482 -38.38 50.46 -37.24
CA PHE A 482 -39.38 50.49 -38.30
C PHE A 482 -40.64 49.76 -37.85
N SER A 483 -41.61 50.57 -37.44
CA SER A 483 -43.02 50.19 -37.38
C SER A 483 -43.51 49.88 -38.79
N SER A 484 -44.13 48.71 -38.98
CA SER A 484 -45.03 48.47 -40.11
C SER A 484 -46.28 47.70 -39.66
N THR A 485 -47.24 48.44 -39.10
CA THR A 485 -48.65 48.05 -39.11
C THR A 485 -49.40 48.87 -40.15
N TYR A 486 -49.77 48.25 -41.27
CA TYR A 486 -51.05 48.55 -41.91
C TYR A 486 -51.55 47.34 -42.70
N ALA A 487 -52.87 47.14 -42.68
CA ALA A 487 -53.54 45.99 -43.27
C ALA A 487 -54.61 46.43 -44.28
N GLN A 488 -54.99 45.52 -45.20
CA GLN A 488 -56.28 45.34 -45.90
C GLN A 488 -56.03 44.38 -47.09
N THR A 489 -56.63 43.17 -47.21
CA THR A 489 -58.02 42.81 -47.60
C THR A 489 -58.44 43.38 -48.98
N LEU A 490 -59.07 42.68 -49.95
CA LEU A 490 -59.68 41.34 -50.08
C LEU A 490 -59.22 40.69 -51.43
N THR A 491 -59.43 39.41 -51.78
CA THR A 491 -60.70 38.80 -52.28
C THR A 491 -60.75 37.27 -52.17
N SER A 492 -61.97 36.71 -52.23
CA SER A 492 -62.36 35.28 -52.24
C SER A 492 -63.18 35.01 -53.54
N PRO A 493 -63.80 33.82 -53.84
CA PRO A 493 -63.95 32.56 -53.07
C PRO A 493 -63.90 31.24 -53.92
N VAL A 494 -64.32 30.08 -53.32
CA VAL A 494 -64.73 28.78 -53.95
C VAL A 494 -63.56 27.90 -54.48
N THR A 495 -63.39 26.58 -54.25
CA THR A 495 -63.94 25.49 -53.39
C THR A 495 -62.87 24.36 -53.30
N GLY A 496 -62.94 23.28 -52.51
CA GLY A 496 -63.88 22.83 -51.47
C GLY A 496 -63.60 21.36 -51.05
N HIS A 497 -64.12 20.94 -49.88
CA HIS A 497 -64.27 19.54 -49.35
C HIS A 497 -63.03 18.59 -49.29
N PHE A 498 -62.85 17.68 -48.32
CA PHE A 498 -63.73 17.07 -47.30
C PHE A 498 -63.02 16.88 -45.92
N THR A 499 -63.81 16.52 -44.91
CA THR A 499 -63.52 16.32 -43.46
C THR A 499 -62.66 15.06 -43.12
N SER A 500 -62.14 14.80 -41.91
CA SER A 500 -62.76 14.95 -40.57
C SER A 500 -61.83 14.84 -39.33
N SER A 501 -62.25 15.46 -38.20
CA SER A 501 -62.07 15.08 -36.76
C SER A 501 -60.64 14.82 -36.21
N GLN A 502 -60.05 15.49 -35.19
CA GLN A 502 -60.53 16.35 -34.06
C GLN A 502 -61.55 15.66 -33.11
N GLU A 503 -61.51 15.75 -31.76
CA GLU A 503 -60.62 16.45 -30.80
C GLU A 503 -60.88 16.08 -29.30
N LYS A 504 -59.88 16.32 -28.41
CA LYS A 504 -59.98 16.82 -26.99
C LYS A 504 -60.82 16.01 -25.95
N THR A 505 -60.83 16.24 -24.62
CA THR A 505 -60.18 17.11 -23.58
C THR A 505 -60.32 16.35 -22.23
N ALA A 506 -59.41 16.27 -21.24
CA ALA A 506 -58.69 17.26 -20.42
C ALA A 506 -59.45 17.83 -19.18
N VAL A 507 -58.69 18.02 -18.07
CA VAL A 507 -58.98 18.75 -16.81
C VAL A 507 -59.56 17.94 -15.61
N ALA A 508 -59.26 18.39 -14.38
CA ALA A 508 -59.19 17.61 -13.12
C ALA A 508 -59.83 18.34 -11.89
N VAL A 509 -59.68 17.76 -10.68
CA VAL A 509 -59.36 18.39 -9.35
C VAL A 509 -60.21 17.93 -8.12
N SER A 510 -59.52 17.55 -7.02
CA SER A 510 -59.93 17.48 -5.57
C SER A 510 -61.03 16.48 -5.13
N ASN A 511 -60.95 15.73 -4.02
CA ASN A 511 -60.74 16.12 -2.60
C ASN A 511 -60.41 14.91 -1.65
N MET A 512 -60.29 15.19 -0.34
CA MET A 512 -60.13 14.33 0.88
C MET A 512 -60.92 12.98 0.92
N GLU A 513 -60.67 11.96 1.78
CA GLU A 513 -60.16 11.95 3.18
C GLU A 513 -59.54 10.57 3.63
N ILE A 514 -59.48 10.31 4.95
CA ILE A 514 -58.60 9.34 5.70
C ILE A 514 -59.28 7.98 6.00
N ILE A 515 -58.52 6.85 6.20
CA ILE A 515 -58.67 5.83 7.31
C ILE A 515 -57.83 4.51 7.15
N SER A 516 -57.09 4.18 8.24
CA SER A 516 -56.59 2.88 8.79
C SER A 516 -55.79 1.77 8.05
N THR A 517 -54.88 1.18 8.83
CA THR A 517 -53.95 0.00 8.73
C THR A 517 -54.63 -1.38 8.97
N PRO A 518 -53.92 -2.52 9.23
CA PRO A 518 -52.77 -3.23 8.58
C PRO A 518 -53.01 -4.76 8.35
N MET A 519 -52.02 -5.53 7.81
CA MET A 519 -51.68 -6.99 8.04
C MET A 519 -50.78 -7.51 6.88
N SER A 520 -49.55 -8.03 7.04
CA SER A 520 -49.03 -9.30 7.63
C SER A 520 -49.04 -10.57 6.70
N VAL A 521 -47.89 -10.84 6.04
CA VAL A 521 -47.05 -12.09 6.01
C VAL A 521 -47.80 -13.43 6.32
N PRO A 522 -47.64 -14.56 5.57
CA PRO A 522 -46.38 -15.35 5.58
C PRO A 522 -46.13 -16.21 4.28
N PRO A 523 -45.32 -17.31 4.22
CA PRO A 523 -44.33 -17.47 3.14
C PRO A 523 -44.51 -18.77 2.31
N ALA A 524 -43.61 -19.01 1.33
CA ALA A 524 -43.52 -20.30 0.63
C ALA A 524 -42.07 -20.76 0.46
N THR A 525 -41.81 -22.01 0.85
CA THR A 525 -40.51 -22.69 0.78
C THR A 525 -40.60 -23.86 -0.19
N LEU A 526 -39.63 -24.00 -1.11
CA LEU A 526 -39.32 -25.20 -1.92
C LEU A 526 -37.94 -24.93 -2.56
N GLY A 527 -36.91 -25.78 -2.50
CA GLY A 527 -36.82 -27.12 -1.94
C GLY A 527 -36.80 -28.20 -3.01
N PHE A 528 -35.72 -28.30 -3.80
CA PHE A 528 -35.44 -29.47 -4.65
C PHE A 528 -33.94 -29.78 -4.77
N THR A 529 -33.65 -31.00 -5.22
CA THR A 529 -32.48 -31.81 -4.87
C THR A 529 -31.49 -32.05 -6.01
N TYR A 530 -30.32 -32.59 -5.63
CA TYR A 530 -29.24 -33.08 -6.50
C TYR A 530 -29.68 -34.02 -7.64
N SER A 531 -28.91 -33.99 -8.73
CA SER A 531 -28.56 -35.18 -9.52
C SER A 531 -27.12 -35.09 -10.07
N HIS A 532 -26.39 -36.21 -10.00
CA HIS A 532 -25.13 -36.42 -10.72
C HIS A 532 -25.43 -36.88 -12.17
N ALA A 533 -24.52 -36.58 -13.09
CA ALA A 533 -24.28 -37.38 -14.30
C ALA A 533 -22.83 -37.16 -14.77
N GLU A 534 -22.16 -38.22 -15.21
CA GLU A 534 -20.75 -38.23 -15.65
C GLU A 534 -20.59 -37.99 -17.17
N GLU A 535 -19.31 -37.99 -17.58
CA GLU A 535 -18.71 -37.64 -18.87
C GLU A 535 -19.31 -38.28 -20.14
N VAL A 536 -19.07 -37.63 -21.30
CA VAL A 536 -18.14 -38.08 -22.36
C VAL A 536 -18.23 -37.14 -23.59
N GLY A 537 -17.09 -36.81 -24.24
CA GLY A 537 -17.07 -36.44 -25.67
C GLY A 537 -16.46 -35.07 -26.07
N GLN A 538 -15.13 -35.01 -26.20
CA GLN A 538 -14.44 -34.12 -27.16
C GLN A 538 -14.45 -34.75 -28.57
N PRO A 539 -14.24 -34.04 -29.71
CA PRO A 539 -13.18 -33.03 -29.98
C PRO A 539 -13.71 -31.74 -30.65
N GLY A 540 -12.93 -30.69 -30.97
CA GLY A 540 -11.51 -30.40 -30.79
C GLY A 540 -11.03 -29.44 -31.89
N LEU A 541 -10.50 -28.25 -31.53
CA LEU A 541 -9.93 -27.29 -32.48
C LEU A 541 -8.66 -26.65 -31.89
N HIS A 542 -7.53 -26.92 -32.53
CA HIS A 542 -6.25 -26.25 -32.32
C HIS A 542 -6.24 -24.89 -33.02
N PHE A 543 -5.69 -23.86 -32.38
CA PHE A 543 -4.86 -22.83 -33.03
C PHE A 543 -3.89 -22.19 -32.01
N SER A 544 -2.77 -21.66 -32.51
CA SER A 544 -1.49 -21.67 -31.80
C SER A 544 -1.05 -20.34 -31.15
N ASP A 545 -0.19 -20.48 -30.13
CA ASP A 545 1.00 -19.68 -29.81
C ASP A 545 1.08 -18.16 -30.15
N VAL A 546 1.04 -17.30 -29.11
CA VAL A 546 1.96 -16.14 -28.93
C VAL A 546 2.07 -15.76 -27.42
N PRO A 547 3.05 -14.96 -26.95
CA PRO A 547 3.95 -15.44 -25.89
C PRO A 547 3.85 -14.71 -24.53
N VAL A 548 4.44 -15.34 -23.52
CA VAL A 548 4.54 -14.81 -22.15
C VAL A 548 5.46 -13.58 -22.08
N GLN A 549 4.89 -12.41 -21.78
CA GLN A 549 5.69 -11.25 -21.33
C GLN A 549 5.96 -11.29 -19.83
N THR A 550 7.23 -11.21 -19.47
CA THR A 550 7.70 -11.13 -18.10
C THR A 550 7.38 -9.77 -17.49
N SER A 551 6.63 -9.78 -16.38
CA SER A 551 6.35 -8.56 -15.61
C SER A 551 7.53 -8.20 -14.70
N PRO A 552 8.03 -6.95 -14.68
CA PRO A 552 9.13 -6.56 -13.81
C PRO A 552 8.71 -6.57 -12.33
N SER A 553 9.54 -7.16 -11.49
CA SER A 553 9.34 -7.31 -10.06
C SER A 553 9.57 -5.99 -9.30
N ILE A 554 8.48 -5.34 -8.89
CA ILE A 554 8.54 -4.15 -8.03
C ILE A 554 8.96 -4.58 -6.61
N ILE A 555 10.20 -4.26 -6.24
CA ILE A 555 10.73 -4.43 -4.89
C ILE A 555 10.13 -3.36 -3.97
N ALA A 556 8.98 -3.66 -3.37
CA ALA A 556 8.43 -2.85 -2.29
C ALA A 556 9.29 -3.01 -1.02
N ARG A 557 10.13 -2.02 -0.71
CA ARG A 557 10.75 -1.88 0.62
C ARG A 557 9.67 -1.45 1.61
N THR A 558 9.33 -2.33 2.54
CA THR A 558 8.42 -2.01 3.65
C THR A 558 9.20 -1.40 4.81
N SER A 559 9.26 -0.08 4.90
CA SER A 559 9.61 0.61 6.15
C SER A 559 8.38 0.61 7.07
N SER A 560 8.53 0.05 8.27
CA SER A 560 7.55 0.23 9.34
C SER A 560 7.71 1.63 9.92
N VAL A 561 6.84 2.57 9.54
CA VAL A 561 6.76 3.88 10.19
C VAL A 561 5.54 3.89 11.11
N ARG A 562 5.84 3.90 12.41
CA ARG A 562 4.90 4.14 13.50
C ARG A 562 5.11 5.59 13.92
N GLY A 563 4.17 6.46 13.63
CA GLY A 563 4.28 7.89 13.96
C GLY A 563 3.43 8.73 13.04
N THR A 564 2.54 9.51 13.63
CA THR A 564 1.85 10.62 12.99
C THR A 564 2.85 11.76 12.76
N ASP A 565 3.16 12.04 11.50
CA ASP A 565 3.72 13.34 11.11
C ASP A 565 2.99 13.80 9.85
N LEU A 566 2.14 14.82 10.02
CA LEU A 566 1.22 15.36 9.01
C LEU A 566 1.67 16.74 8.50
N THR A 567 2.91 17.13 8.80
CA THR A 567 3.41 18.49 8.54
C THR A 567 4.04 18.69 7.16
N THR A 568 4.16 17.64 6.33
CA THR A 568 4.69 17.74 4.96
C THR A 568 3.80 17.00 3.95
N LEU A 569 2.96 17.75 3.22
CA LEU A 569 2.09 17.25 2.15
C LEU A 569 2.86 17.01 0.83
N VAL A 570 3.98 16.28 0.89
CA VAL A 570 4.92 16.03 -0.24
C VAL A 570 4.27 15.28 -1.41
N TRP A 571 3.13 14.63 -1.19
CA TRP A 571 2.42 13.81 -2.18
C TRP A 571 1.98 14.57 -3.44
N TRP A 572 1.85 15.90 -3.38
CA TRP A 572 1.50 16.72 -4.54
C TRP A 572 2.64 16.85 -5.55
N ASP A 573 3.89 16.76 -5.09
CA ASP A 573 5.08 16.91 -5.93
C ASP A 573 5.48 15.58 -6.63
N GLU A 574 4.75 14.48 -6.38
CA GLU A 574 4.96 13.15 -7.00
C GLU A 574 3.93 12.78 -8.10
N PHE A 575 3.05 13.70 -8.53
CA PHE A 575 2.15 13.43 -9.66
C PHE A 575 2.81 13.75 -11.02
N PRO A 576 2.78 12.81 -12.00
CA PRO A 576 3.56 12.96 -13.22
C PRO A 576 2.88 13.88 -14.25
N ALA A 577 3.66 14.81 -14.82
CA ALA A 577 3.33 15.46 -16.08
C ALA A 577 3.25 14.44 -17.23
N HIS A 578 2.41 14.71 -18.24
CA HIS A 578 2.07 13.74 -19.28
C HIS A 578 3.24 13.29 -20.16
N SER A 579 3.11 12.07 -20.67
CA SER A 579 4.10 11.37 -21.49
C SER A 579 4.21 11.90 -22.92
N SER A 580 5.45 12.01 -23.43
CA SER A 580 5.73 11.89 -24.87
C SER A 580 6.59 10.64 -25.12
N ALA A 581 6.34 9.94 -26.23
CA ALA A 581 6.90 8.60 -26.48
C ALA A 581 7.81 8.56 -27.71
N LYS A 582 9.07 8.11 -27.52
CA LYS A 582 9.98 7.38 -28.46
C LYS A 582 11.41 7.34 -27.88
N PRO A 583 12.33 6.49 -28.40
CA PRO A 583 12.42 5.07 -28.10
C PRO A 583 13.68 4.71 -27.28
N TYR A 584 13.81 3.44 -26.89
CA TYR A 584 14.93 2.90 -26.12
C TYR A 584 16.33 3.30 -26.64
N PHE A 585 17.15 3.89 -25.76
CA PHE A 585 18.61 3.87 -25.87
C PHE A 585 19.23 3.10 -24.69
N LYS A 586 20.21 2.25 -24.99
CA LYS A 586 21.00 1.54 -23.97
C LYS A 586 21.94 2.51 -23.25
N THR A 587 21.80 2.64 -21.93
CA THR A 587 22.87 3.17 -21.06
C THR A 587 23.27 2.10 -20.04
N ARG A 588 24.18 1.23 -20.48
CA ARG A 588 24.97 0.36 -19.60
C ARG A 588 26.34 1.02 -19.44
N VAL A 589 26.89 0.99 -18.23
CA VAL A 589 28.29 1.32 -17.87
C VAL A 589 28.68 2.81 -17.82
N THR A 590 28.82 3.33 -16.59
CA THR A 590 29.86 4.32 -16.21
C THR A 590 30.27 4.26 -14.73
N TYR A 591 29.57 3.51 -13.85
CA TYR A 591 29.92 3.40 -12.42
C TYR A 591 31.04 2.38 -12.08
N CYS A 592 31.52 1.58 -13.04
CA CYS A 592 32.54 0.57 -12.76
C CYS A 592 33.99 1.10 -12.83
N GLN A 593 34.25 2.17 -13.58
CA GLN A 593 35.62 2.70 -13.73
C GLN A 593 36.05 3.58 -12.55
N LEU A 594 35.16 4.36 -11.95
CA LEU A 594 35.51 5.21 -10.80
C LEU A 594 35.93 4.36 -9.59
N PHE A 595 35.22 3.25 -9.32
CA PHE A 595 35.53 2.36 -8.20
C PHE A 595 36.85 1.59 -8.40
N LEU A 596 37.13 1.12 -9.62
CA LEU A 596 38.42 0.49 -9.94
C LEU A 596 39.59 1.48 -9.85
N CYS A 597 39.40 2.74 -10.25
CA CYS A 597 40.44 3.76 -10.15
C CYS A 597 40.74 4.12 -8.68
N VAL A 598 39.72 4.32 -7.85
CA VAL A 598 39.86 4.57 -6.40
C VAL A 598 40.47 3.36 -5.68
N HIS A 599 40.05 2.13 -6.01
CA HIS A 599 40.61 0.93 -5.38
C HIS A 599 42.08 0.71 -5.76
N SER A 600 42.46 1.00 -7.01
CA SER A 600 43.85 0.95 -7.47
C SER A 600 44.71 2.02 -6.78
N LEU A 601 44.18 3.24 -6.59
CA LEU A 601 44.87 4.31 -5.85
C LEU A 601 45.09 3.94 -4.37
N ILE A 602 44.13 3.27 -3.73
CA ILE A 602 44.27 2.79 -2.34
C ILE A 602 45.33 1.68 -2.26
N LEU A 603 45.37 0.76 -3.23
CA LEU A 603 46.39 -0.30 -3.29
C LEU A 603 47.80 0.23 -3.57
N THR A 604 47.95 1.28 -4.39
CA THR A 604 49.25 1.93 -4.60
C THR A 604 49.70 2.71 -3.35
N LEU A 605 48.79 3.39 -2.65
CA LEU A 605 49.12 4.01 -1.35
C LEU A 605 49.51 2.96 -0.30
N GLN A 606 48.79 1.84 -0.18
CA GLN A 606 49.15 0.77 0.76
C GLN A 606 50.51 0.14 0.44
N THR A 607 50.82 -0.12 -0.83
CA THR A 607 52.12 -0.67 -1.23
C THR A 607 53.26 0.33 -1.01
N VAL A 608 53.07 1.63 -1.28
CA VAL A 608 54.05 2.67 -0.95
C VAL A 608 54.28 2.77 0.57
N VAL A 609 53.23 2.71 1.40
CA VAL A 609 53.37 2.72 2.87
C VAL A 609 54.11 1.49 3.39
N ILE A 610 53.84 0.30 2.83
CA ILE A 610 54.55 -0.94 3.19
C ILE A 610 56.02 -0.86 2.77
N VAL A 611 56.33 -0.36 1.56
CA VAL A 611 57.71 -0.18 1.08
C VAL A 611 58.45 0.86 1.92
N LEU A 612 57.83 1.99 2.29
CA LEU A 612 58.43 2.96 3.21
C LEU A 612 58.68 2.35 4.59
N SER A 613 57.75 1.56 5.12
CA SER A 613 57.88 0.90 6.42
C SER A 613 59.01 -0.13 6.41
N LEU A 614 59.14 -0.92 5.34
CA LEU A 614 60.23 -1.86 5.15
C LEU A 614 61.58 -1.16 4.90
N TYR A 615 61.60 -0.01 4.21
CA TYR A 615 62.79 0.80 4.02
C TYR A 615 63.28 1.43 5.35
N VAL A 616 62.36 1.97 6.16
CA VAL A 616 62.66 2.48 7.51
C VAL A 616 63.11 1.34 8.44
N MET A 617 62.48 0.16 8.39
CA MET A 617 62.97 -1.02 9.10
C MET A 617 64.34 -1.49 8.63
N GLY A 618 64.64 -1.41 7.32
CA GLY A 618 65.95 -1.73 6.76
C GLY A 618 67.04 -0.79 7.26
N ASN A 619 66.82 0.52 7.16
CA ASN A 619 67.79 1.53 7.60
C ASN A 619 67.97 1.56 9.12
N THR A 620 66.91 1.37 9.92
CA THR A 620 67.05 1.25 11.39
C THR A 620 67.80 -0.02 11.79
N ARG A 621 67.64 -1.13 11.05
CA ARG A 621 68.38 -2.37 11.27
C ARG A 621 69.86 -2.28 10.84
N GLN A 622 70.19 -1.42 9.86
CA GLN A 622 71.59 -1.07 9.55
C GLN A 622 72.24 -0.15 10.59
N LEU A 623 71.50 0.82 11.16
CA LEU A 623 72.05 1.68 12.24
C LEU A 623 72.28 0.95 13.57
N LEU A 624 71.59 -0.17 13.81
CA LEU A 624 71.69 -0.92 15.08
C LEU A 624 72.78 -2.00 15.12
N HIS A 625 73.52 -2.22 14.03
CA HIS A 625 74.57 -3.26 13.99
C HIS A 625 76.00 -2.76 14.24
N SER A 626 76.21 -1.46 14.54
CA SER A 626 77.52 -0.87 14.80
C SER A 626 77.67 -0.21 16.18
N ARG A 627 77.48 -0.98 17.27
CA ARG A 627 78.04 -0.65 18.61
C ARG A 627 78.08 -1.87 19.55
N ASN A 628 79.29 -2.38 19.80
CA ASN A 628 79.55 -3.39 20.83
C ASN A 628 79.64 -2.75 22.22
N ILE A 629 78.68 -3.00 23.12
CA ILE A 629 78.84 -2.80 24.58
C ILE A 629 78.07 -3.93 25.31
N PRO A 630 78.65 -4.62 26.32
CA PRO A 630 78.02 -5.76 26.99
C PRO A 630 77.00 -5.38 28.07
N ALA A 631 76.23 -6.39 28.51
CA ALA A 631 75.00 -6.26 29.31
C ALA A 631 75.21 -6.00 30.82
N GLN A 632 74.19 -5.38 31.44
CA GLN A 632 73.65 -5.81 32.75
C GLN A 632 72.12 -5.60 32.80
N PRO A 633 71.36 -6.44 33.53
CA PRO A 633 69.90 -6.31 33.69
C PRO A 633 69.53 -5.56 34.97
N VAL A 634 68.37 -4.87 35.01
CA VAL A 634 67.63 -4.62 36.27
C VAL A 634 66.18 -4.14 36.02
N VAL A 635 65.25 -4.88 36.65
CA VAL A 635 63.95 -4.45 37.22
C VAL A 635 62.90 -3.73 36.36
N LEU A 636 61.77 -4.43 36.20
CA LEU A 636 60.46 -3.87 35.87
C LEU A 636 59.84 -3.22 37.14
N ILE A 637 59.54 -1.92 37.14
CA ILE A 637 58.64 -1.31 38.13
C ILE A 637 57.42 -0.68 37.44
N ARG A 638 56.28 -0.98 38.04
CA ARG A 638 54.90 -0.75 37.63
C ARG A 638 54.34 0.44 38.41
N ILE A 639 53.61 1.36 37.78
CA ILE A 639 52.52 2.22 38.32
C ILE A 639 51.89 2.88 37.07
N LEU A 640 50.67 2.57 36.60
CA LEU A 640 49.29 2.70 37.12
C LEU A 640 48.72 4.12 37.20
N ARG A 641 47.54 4.27 36.55
CA ARG A 641 46.60 5.40 36.56
C ARG A 641 47.05 6.64 35.75
N ARG A 642 46.12 7.37 35.12
CA ARG A 642 44.68 7.48 35.40
C ARG A 642 43.81 7.35 34.16
#